data_AF-A0A1V2VQZ9-F1
#
_entry.id   AF-A0A1V2VQZ9-F1
#
_cell.length_a   1.000
_cell.length_b   1.000
_cell.length_c   1.000
_cell.angle_alpha   90.00
_cell.angle_beta   90.00
_cell.angle_gamma   90.00
#
_symmetry.space_group_name_H-M   'P 1'
#
loop_
_entity.id
_entity.type
_entity.pdbx_description
1 polymer ?
#
loop_
_entity_poly.entity_id
_entity_poly.type
_entity_poly.pdbx_seq_one_letter_code
_entity_poly.pdbx_strand_id
1 'polypeptide(L)'
;MRRNPTLHRNLFAALAASLLWTPAAHASGDDGCYVPNTLRQTSYSCGNIPMLTPANDTRINAMLMMVDSAKVAQVFPDPRTIPAKERINQIVVPFPMDFSGWIYIGQKEPDKAGGAADADASSSRYADGEGSICRSMSAGAAAFDDALGGAGGLPADEAARLRAARADIAQKTCTAGGAGAAWTKPPVKSPLGQQFAAYLDGTNAFYRADFLTATRAFANASHSADPWLKETGLYMAGRAQLNAAQANVFDNDGPTPSRARVTKVSLDAANTVFRTYLKVYPKGRYAVSATGLLRRVAWLGGNVTQQADLYGHALARWSPATSNVPLMQLANELDSKLLFGSEFDASQIQSPTVLATVDLLRMRASDSSDASRKPMTLDELQAQKPRFANAPALYGYLLATWYVQIGHKPDAALELLPQAPAAPLDYFGLSQQALRGFALEDSGQNDKARQLWRDLIPLAKFRFQREMLELALAINLEQAGLVNDAFADDSLVQNAAIRAVLLQRAANADLLRAQAQNQATGGALRDTALYTLLYKELTRSHYADFLADTALVSGTPADPLKPFVAAGAKNEDGYTCLSARDIAATLQQNPADPKGLNCLADFVRLHPPAAGIESDPVPPWVRNASSTAATRVPPTLGAAPSQFAGKPYERMSSYVAVMADTQANPNDRAYAFYRAIKCYAPAGANECGGKEVSKSTRKRWFDTLKTAYPGSPWAQKLRYYW
;
A
#
# COMPACT_ATOMS: atom_id res chain seq x y z
N MET A 1 -59.70 30.25 -34.69
CA MET A 1 -58.98 29.23 -33.89
C MET A 1 -57.65 29.82 -33.42
N ARG A 2 -57.51 29.99 -32.10
CA ARG A 2 -56.35 30.62 -31.43
C ARG A 2 -55.12 29.71 -31.53
N ARG A 3 -54.01 30.21 -32.07
CA ARG A 3 -52.69 29.57 -31.94
C ARG A 3 -52.14 29.90 -30.55
N ASN A 4 -51.92 28.87 -29.72
CA ASN A 4 -51.39 28.99 -28.37
C ASN A 4 -49.85 29.09 -28.42
N PRO A 5 -49.22 30.22 -28.04
CA PRO A 5 -47.77 30.38 -28.09
C PRO A 5 -47.04 29.82 -26.85
N THR A 6 -47.75 29.10 -25.98
CA THR A 6 -47.25 28.65 -24.67
C THR A 6 -46.59 27.27 -24.68
N LEU A 7 -46.81 26.45 -25.72
CA LEU A 7 -46.21 25.10 -25.79
C LEU A 7 -44.71 25.11 -26.16
N HIS A 8 -44.23 26.10 -26.93
CA HIS A 8 -42.82 26.15 -27.33
C HIS A 8 -41.90 26.77 -26.27
N ARG A 9 -42.39 27.69 -25.41
CA ARG A 9 -41.56 28.26 -24.32
C ARG A 9 -41.25 27.25 -23.21
N ASN A 10 -42.17 26.30 -22.97
CA ASN A 10 -41.95 25.26 -21.95
C ASN A 10 -41.02 24.15 -22.44
N LEU A 11 -40.97 23.85 -23.75
CA LEU A 11 -40.01 22.90 -24.30
C LEU A 11 -38.58 23.46 -24.29
N PHE A 12 -38.38 24.75 -24.63
CA PHE A 12 -37.06 25.38 -24.56
C PHE A 12 -36.58 25.64 -23.13
N ALA A 13 -37.48 25.95 -22.19
CA ALA A 13 -37.13 26.07 -20.77
C ALA A 13 -36.79 24.72 -20.13
N ALA A 14 -37.49 23.63 -20.51
CA ALA A 14 -37.18 22.28 -20.05
C ALA A 14 -35.85 21.74 -20.63
N LEU A 15 -35.51 22.09 -21.89
CA LEU A 15 -34.22 21.73 -22.49
C LEU A 15 -33.04 22.57 -21.95
N ALA A 16 -33.28 23.83 -21.56
CA ALA A 16 -32.26 24.68 -20.95
C ALA A 16 -32.02 24.36 -19.46
N ALA A 17 -33.04 23.88 -18.75
CA ALA A 17 -32.91 23.43 -17.36
C ALA A 17 -32.22 22.05 -17.23
N SER A 18 -32.29 21.19 -18.25
CA SER A 18 -31.61 19.89 -18.24
C SER A 18 -30.13 19.92 -18.66
N LEU A 19 -29.64 21.06 -19.17
CA LEU A 19 -28.24 21.23 -19.58
C LEU A 19 -27.39 22.06 -18.60
N LEU A 20 -28.00 22.68 -17.58
CA LEU A 20 -27.26 23.62 -16.73
C LEU A 20 -26.51 22.99 -15.56
N TRP A 21 -26.79 21.75 -15.17
CA TRP A 21 -26.04 21.04 -14.12
C TRP A 21 -25.50 19.72 -14.68
N THR A 22 -24.57 19.80 -15.63
CA THR A 22 -23.55 18.75 -15.70
C THR A 22 -22.52 19.14 -14.63
N PRO A 23 -22.50 18.50 -13.44
CA PRO A 23 -21.30 18.56 -12.63
C PRO A 23 -20.14 18.17 -13.54
N ALA A 24 -19.01 18.86 -13.42
CA ALA A 24 -17.77 18.40 -14.06
C ALA A 24 -17.72 16.89 -13.86
N ALA A 25 -17.69 16.14 -14.95
CA ALA A 25 -17.42 14.72 -14.87
C ALA A 25 -16.00 14.62 -14.30
N HIS A 26 -15.92 14.61 -12.97
CA HIS A 26 -14.77 14.09 -12.27
C HIS A 26 -14.75 12.64 -12.73
N ALA A 27 -13.88 12.34 -13.71
CA ALA A 27 -13.42 10.98 -13.90
C ALA A 27 -13.21 10.43 -12.50
N SER A 28 -13.84 9.30 -12.17
CA SER A 28 -13.60 8.65 -10.88
C SER A 28 -12.08 8.57 -10.77
N GLY A 29 -11.51 9.33 -9.83
CA GLY A 29 -10.14 9.07 -9.45
C GLY A 29 -10.19 7.66 -8.92
N ASP A 30 -9.48 6.73 -9.57
CA ASP A 30 -9.15 5.50 -8.90
C ASP A 30 -8.51 5.94 -7.58
N ASP A 31 -9.09 5.56 -6.43
CA ASP A 31 -8.47 5.73 -5.11
C ASP A 31 -7.24 4.81 -5.08
N GLY A 32 -6.21 5.22 -5.82
CA GLY A 32 -4.96 4.51 -5.98
C GLY A 32 -4.03 4.84 -4.82
N CYS A 33 -3.38 3.81 -4.30
CA CYS A 33 -2.25 4.01 -3.41
C CYS A 33 -1.07 4.63 -4.18
N TYR A 34 -0.85 5.93 -4.02
CA TYR A 34 0.37 6.58 -4.48
C TYR A 34 1.42 6.60 -3.37
N VAL A 35 2.54 5.93 -3.59
CA VAL A 35 3.64 5.86 -2.64
C VAL A 35 4.74 6.85 -3.03
N PRO A 36 4.94 7.96 -2.30
CA PRO A 36 6.05 8.87 -2.58
C PRO A 36 7.39 8.22 -2.26
N ASN A 37 8.44 8.56 -3.03
CA ASN A 37 9.81 8.05 -2.83
C ASN A 37 10.51 8.73 -1.65
N THR A 38 9.91 8.66 -0.46
CA THR A 38 10.41 9.23 0.79
C THR A 38 10.28 8.24 1.93
N LEU A 39 11.24 8.25 2.84
CA LEU A 39 11.20 7.48 4.08
C LEU A 39 10.56 8.26 5.24
N ARG A 40 10.26 9.54 5.05
CA ARG A 40 9.85 10.46 6.12
C ARG A 40 8.41 10.90 5.99
N GLN A 41 7.51 9.94 6.07
CA GLN A 41 6.09 10.21 6.06
C GLN A 41 5.65 10.64 7.46
N THR A 42 4.82 11.68 7.54
CA THR A 42 4.34 12.28 8.81
C THR A 42 2.93 11.83 9.18
N SER A 43 2.20 11.27 8.21
CA SER A 43 0.83 10.77 8.37
C SER A 43 0.69 9.38 7.76
N TYR A 44 -0.47 8.75 7.96
CA TYR A 44 -0.73 7.43 7.39
C TYR A 44 -0.63 7.49 5.85
N SER A 45 0.28 6.69 5.29
CA SER A 45 0.34 6.43 3.86
C SER A 45 0.07 4.95 3.62
N CYS A 46 -0.38 4.65 2.41
CA CYS A 46 -0.41 3.28 1.93
C CYS A 46 1.00 2.70 1.64
N GLY A 47 2.05 3.54 1.65
CA GLY A 47 3.45 3.14 1.49
C GLY A 47 4.17 2.92 2.82
N ASN A 48 4.47 1.67 3.17
CA ASN A 48 5.14 1.29 4.40
C ASN A 48 6.66 1.25 4.26
N ILE A 49 7.39 1.38 5.36
CA ILE A 49 8.85 1.24 5.42
C ILE A 49 9.26 0.17 6.46
N PRO A 50 10.39 -0.52 6.28
CA PRO A 50 10.82 -1.61 7.17
C PRO A 50 11.44 -1.09 8.49
N MET A 51 10.87 -0.03 9.06
CA MET A 51 11.18 0.51 10.38
C MET A 51 9.90 0.86 11.14
N LEU A 52 9.96 0.91 12.46
CA LEU A 52 8.85 1.38 13.29
C LEU A 52 8.64 2.88 13.07
N THR A 53 7.49 3.31 12.58
CA THR A 53 7.21 4.74 12.39
C THR A 53 5.72 5.01 12.56
N PRO A 54 5.31 6.18 13.07
CA PRO A 54 3.90 6.56 13.12
C PRO A 54 3.18 6.41 11.77
N ALA A 55 3.85 6.72 10.66
CA ALA A 55 3.25 6.71 9.32
C ALA A 55 2.94 5.32 8.72
N ASN A 56 3.58 4.27 9.22
CA ASN A 56 3.30 2.91 8.77
C ASN A 56 1.87 2.52 9.13
N ASP A 57 1.29 1.61 8.34
CA ASP A 57 0.14 0.83 8.77
C ASP A 57 0.42 0.18 10.13
N THR A 58 -0.54 0.26 11.04
CA THR A 58 -0.39 -0.21 12.42
C THR A 58 -0.03 -1.70 12.45
N ARG A 59 -0.54 -2.48 11.49
CA ARG A 59 -0.27 -3.91 11.33
C ARG A 59 1.19 -4.16 10.96
N ILE A 60 1.80 -3.27 10.19
CA ILE A 60 3.23 -3.35 9.84
C ILE A 60 4.09 -3.07 11.07
N ASN A 61 3.77 -2.02 11.85
CA ASN A 61 4.46 -1.76 13.12
C ASN A 61 4.33 -2.94 14.10
N ALA A 62 3.15 -3.56 14.17
CA ALA A 62 2.93 -4.74 15.00
C ALA A 62 3.80 -5.93 14.55
N MET A 63 3.86 -6.21 13.25
CA MET A 63 4.71 -7.29 12.71
C MET A 63 6.19 -7.02 12.95
N LEU A 64 6.69 -5.84 12.57
CA LEU A 64 8.11 -5.45 12.72
C LEU A 64 8.61 -5.51 14.16
N MET A 65 7.74 -5.21 15.13
CA MET A 65 8.10 -5.13 16.55
C MET A 65 7.89 -6.44 17.31
N MET A 66 6.78 -7.14 17.07
CA MET A 66 6.34 -8.23 17.94
C MET A 66 6.74 -9.60 17.43
N VAL A 67 7.24 -9.73 16.19
CA VAL A 67 7.63 -11.01 15.60
C VAL A 67 9.12 -11.00 15.32
N ASP A 68 9.76 -12.15 15.50
CA ASP A 68 11.16 -12.35 15.15
C ASP A 68 11.46 -11.88 13.72
N SER A 69 12.52 -11.09 13.55
CA SER A 69 12.82 -10.43 12.27
C SER A 69 13.03 -11.41 11.13
N ALA A 70 13.59 -12.61 11.38
CA ALA A 70 13.77 -13.61 10.34
C ALA A 70 12.45 -14.20 9.85
N LYS A 71 11.42 -14.21 10.70
CA LYS A 71 10.06 -14.64 10.34
C LYS A 71 9.28 -13.53 9.63
N VAL A 72 9.37 -12.28 10.11
CA VAL A 72 8.75 -11.12 9.45
C VAL A 72 9.30 -10.94 8.05
N ALA A 73 10.63 -11.07 7.88
CA ALA A 73 11.26 -10.97 6.58
C ALA A 73 10.70 -11.98 5.57
N GLN A 74 10.20 -13.14 5.99
CA GLN A 74 9.64 -14.14 5.07
C GLN A 74 8.25 -13.75 4.53
N VAL A 75 7.52 -12.86 5.21
CA VAL A 75 6.18 -12.44 4.78
C VAL A 75 6.20 -11.19 3.90
N PHE A 76 7.26 -10.39 3.95
CA PHE A 76 7.44 -9.25 3.05
C PHE A 76 7.73 -9.71 1.62
N PRO A 77 7.27 -8.99 0.57
CA PRO A 77 7.65 -9.31 -0.81
C PRO A 77 9.17 -9.42 -0.98
N ASP A 78 9.65 -10.36 -1.79
CA ASP A 78 11.09 -10.50 -2.07
C ASP A 78 11.46 -9.66 -3.30
N PRO A 79 12.24 -8.57 -3.17
CA PRO A 79 12.62 -7.74 -4.31
C PRO A 79 13.32 -8.51 -5.44
N ARG A 80 13.92 -9.67 -5.13
CA ARG A 80 14.61 -10.51 -6.12
C ARG A 80 13.65 -11.17 -7.10
N THR A 81 12.37 -11.29 -6.79
CA THR A 81 11.37 -11.85 -7.71
C THR A 81 10.99 -10.88 -8.82
N ILE A 82 11.31 -9.59 -8.69
CA ILE A 82 11.06 -8.60 -9.74
C ILE A 82 11.97 -8.92 -10.94
N PRO A 83 11.39 -9.11 -12.15
CA PRO A 83 12.17 -9.36 -13.36
C PRO A 83 13.21 -8.27 -13.59
N ALA A 84 14.44 -8.65 -13.99
CA ALA A 84 15.55 -7.71 -14.12
C ALA A 84 15.21 -6.48 -15.00
N LYS A 85 14.44 -6.69 -16.07
CA LYS A 85 13.97 -5.63 -16.99
C LYS A 85 13.00 -4.62 -16.34
N GLU A 86 12.33 -4.99 -15.26
CA GLU A 86 11.32 -4.16 -14.57
C GLU A 86 11.91 -3.39 -13.38
N ARG A 87 13.06 -3.82 -12.87
CA ARG A 87 13.70 -3.24 -11.67
C ARG A 87 14.05 -1.75 -11.81
N ILE A 88 14.27 -1.26 -13.03
CA ILE A 88 14.54 0.17 -13.26
C ILE A 88 13.30 1.06 -13.05
N ASN A 89 12.11 0.48 -13.13
CA ASN A 89 10.85 1.22 -13.03
C ASN A 89 10.16 1.05 -11.66
N GLN A 90 10.79 0.35 -10.71
CA GLN A 90 10.16 -0.03 -9.45
C GLN A 90 11.07 0.27 -8.26
N ILE A 91 10.73 1.33 -7.52
CA ILE A 91 11.23 1.53 -6.16
C ILE A 91 10.35 0.70 -5.22
N VAL A 92 10.96 -0.22 -4.50
CA VAL A 92 10.27 -1.20 -3.64
C VAL A 92 10.20 -0.78 -2.18
N VAL A 93 10.80 0.36 -1.81
CA VAL A 93 10.65 0.97 -0.49
C VAL A 93 10.44 2.48 -0.70
N PRO A 94 9.37 3.09 -0.19
CA PRO A 94 8.31 2.46 0.61
C PRO A 94 7.49 1.44 -0.21
N PHE A 95 6.95 0.42 0.45
CA PHE A 95 6.21 -0.67 -0.17
C PHE A 95 4.71 -0.62 0.17
N PRO A 96 3.82 -0.81 -0.81
CA PRO A 96 2.42 -1.05 -0.50
C PRO A 96 2.28 -2.41 0.17
N MET A 97 1.39 -2.51 1.15
CA MET A 97 0.90 -3.79 1.65
C MET A 97 -0.60 -3.77 1.56
N ASP A 98 -1.12 -4.69 0.75
CA ASP A 98 -2.55 -4.92 0.69
C ASP A 98 -2.97 -5.72 1.92
N PHE A 99 -3.58 -5.01 2.87
CA PHE A 99 -4.44 -5.61 3.90
C PHE A 99 -5.93 -5.36 3.62
N SER A 100 -6.26 -4.71 2.49
CA SER A 100 -7.60 -4.60 1.92
C SER A 100 -8.11 -5.91 1.30
N GLY A 101 -7.29 -6.96 1.34
CA GLY A 101 -7.75 -8.30 1.61
C GLY A 101 -8.60 -8.31 2.89
N TRP A 102 -9.84 -7.81 2.78
CA TRP A 102 -11.00 -8.35 3.44
C TRP A 102 -10.98 -9.84 3.13
N ILE A 103 -10.23 -10.60 3.92
CA ILE A 103 -10.39 -12.03 3.99
C ILE A 103 -10.27 -12.72 2.62
N TYR A 104 -9.06 -12.83 2.09
CA TYR A 104 -8.72 -13.99 1.24
C TYR A 104 -8.19 -15.04 2.24
N ILE A 105 -8.84 -16.18 2.59
CA ILE A 105 -9.51 -17.22 1.77
C ILE A 105 -8.86 -17.42 0.40
N GLY A 106 -7.53 -17.32 0.35
CA GLY A 106 -6.74 -17.90 -0.72
C GLY A 106 -6.39 -19.35 -0.37
N GLN A 107 -7.36 -20.26 -0.48
CA GLN A 107 -7.03 -21.58 -1.02
C GLN A 107 -6.48 -21.30 -2.42
N LYS A 108 -5.30 -21.81 -2.75
CA LYS A 108 -4.92 -21.92 -4.15
C LYS A 108 -6.04 -22.71 -4.83
N GLU A 109 -6.69 -22.10 -5.79
CA GLU A 109 -7.45 -22.82 -6.80
C GLU A 109 -6.62 -23.98 -7.37
N PRO A 110 -7.32 -24.97 -7.91
CA PRO A 110 -7.32 -25.02 -9.35
C PRO A 110 -8.73 -24.94 -9.91
N ASP A 111 -8.93 -23.97 -10.78
CA ASP A 111 -9.97 -23.96 -11.78
C ASP A 111 -9.94 -25.30 -12.56
N LYS A 112 -11.12 -25.90 -12.78
CA LYS A 112 -11.61 -26.32 -14.11
C LYS A 112 -12.78 -27.30 -14.03
N ALA A 113 -13.86 -26.85 -14.68
CA ALA A 113 -14.92 -27.61 -15.33
C ALA A 113 -16.03 -28.20 -14.45
N GLY A 114 -17.23 -27.63 -14.63
CA GLY A 114 -18.32 -28.44 -15.17
C GLY A 114 -19.65 -28.37 -14.42
N GLY A 115 -20.46 -27.37 -14.73
CA GLY A 115 -21.91 -27.55 -14.79
C GLY A 115 -22.73 -27.34 -13.52
N ALA A 116 -23.65 -26.38 -13.64
CA ALA A 116 -24.93 -26.24 -12.96
C ALA A 116 -24.98 -25.87 -11.46
N ALA A 117 -25.85 -24.87 -11.24
CA ALA A 117 -26.45 -24.41 -10.00
C ALA A 117 -25.63 -23.39 -9.17
N ASP A 118 -26.08 -22.14 -9.25
CA ASP A 118 -25.95 -21.09 -8.24
C ASP A 118 -26.51 -21.57 -6.88
N ALA A 119 -25.77 -22.46 -6.21
CA ALA A 119 -26.06 -22.93 -4.87
C ALA A 119 -24.75 -23.12 -4.08
N ASP A 120 -23.87 -22.13 -4.10
CA ASP A 120 -22.89 -21.93 -3.03
C ASP A 120 -22.28 -20.53 -3.08
N ALA A 121 -23.00 -19.56 -2.53
CA ALA A 121 -22.41 -18.32 -2.03
C ALA A 121 -22.72 -18.21 -0.54
N SER A 122 -22.07 -19.05 0.27
CA SER A 122 -21.99 -18.81 1.72
C SER A 122 -21.20 -17.53 1.93
N SER A 123 -21.86 -16.52 2.51
CA SER A 123 -21.38 -15.15 2.79
C SER A 123 -19.86 -14.99 2.91
N SER A 124 -19.26 -14.28 1.96
CA SER A 124 -17.85 -13.86 1.89
C SER A 124 -17.45 -12.77 2.91
N ARG A 125 -18.06 -12.75 4.11
CA ARG A 125 -17.86 -11.66 5.10
C ARG A 125 -16.90 -11.97 6.26
N TYR A 126 -16.26 -13.14 6.32
CA TYR A 126 -15.66 -13.62 7.57
C TYR A 126 -14.26 -14.21 7.48
N ALA A 127 -13.30 -13.66 8.26
CA ALA A 127 -11.89 -14.08 8.34
C ALA A 127 -11.73 -15.55 8.70
N ASP A 128 -10.53 -16.12 8.54
CA ASP A 128 -10.25 -17.50 8.98
C ASP A 128 -10.55 -17.66 10.49
N GLY A 129 -11.56 -18.49 10.82
CA GLY A 129 -12.11 -18.62 12.18
C GLY A 129 -13.35 -17.78 12.48
N GLU A 130 -13.87 -17.04 11.51
CA GLU A 130 -15.16 -16.34 11.53
C GLU A 130 -16.14 -17.01 10.53
N GLY A 131 -17.43 -16.78 10.69
CA GLY A 131 -18.47 -17.40 9.85
C GLY A 131 -19.10 -18.63 10.49
N SER A 132 -19.86 -19.40 9.71
CA SER A 132 -20.67 -20.51 10.22
C SER A 132 -19.84 -21.59 10.91
N ILE A 133 -20.39 -22.18 11.97
CA ILE A 133 -19.84 -23.38 12.63
C ILE A 133 -19.54 -24.52 11.65
N CYS A 134 -20.24 -24.56 10.50
CA CYS A 134 -20.05 -25.52 9.42
C CYS A 134 -18.65 -25.50 8.78
N ARG A 135 -17.87 -24.42 8.95
CA ARG A 135 -16.48 -24.37 8.48
C ARG A 135 -15.59 -25.48 9.09
N SER A 136 -15.91 -25.96 10.29
CA SER A 136 -15.19 -27.08 10.92
C SER A 136 -15.75 -28.48 10.60
N MET A 137 -16.78 -28.59 9.74
CA MET A 137 -17.49 -29.85 9.48
C MET A 137 -16.57 -30.92 8.89
N SER A 138 -15.89 -30.60 7.80
CA SER A 138 -15.03 -31.54 7.07
C SER A 138 -13.84 -32.01 7.91
N ALA A 139 -13.03 -31.08 8.44
CA ALA A 139 -11.89 -31.41 9.29
C ALA A 139 -12.31 -32.19 10.55
N GLY A 140 -13.47 -31.88 11.14
CA GLY A 140 -14.01 -32.62 12.28
C GLY A 140 -14.54 -34.01 11.93
N ALA A 141 -14.95 -34.27 10.68
CA ALA A 141 -15.32 -35.61 10.23
C ALA A 141 -14.08 -36.48 10.04
N ALA A 142 -13.05 -35.97 9.34
CA ALA A 142 -11.78 -36.66 9.17
C ALA A 142 -11.14 -37.04 10.52
N ALA A 143 -11.04 -36.09 11.45
CA ALA A 143 -10.49 -36.36 12.77
C ALA A 143 -11.29 -37.39 13.59
N PHE A 144 -12.59 -37.52 13.34
CA PHE A 144 -13.44 -38.54 13.96
C PHE A 144 -13.20 -39.91 13.31
N ASP A 145 -13.07 -39.98 11.99
CA ASP A 145 -12.79 -41.23 11.27
C ASP A 145 -11.43 -41.81 11.65
N ASP A 146 -10.42 -40.96 11.81
CA ASP A 146 -9.09 -41.31 12.33
C ASP A 146 -9.18 -41.85 13.76
N ALA A 147 -10.01 -41.24 14.61
CA ALA A 147 -10.24 -41.69 15.98
C ALA A 147 -10.81 -43.11 16.01
N LEU A 148 -11.82 -43.37 15.18
CA LEU A 148 -12.42 -44.71 15.06
C LEU A 148 -11.42 -45.73 14.50
N GLY A 149 -10.50 -45.31 13.63
CA GLY A 149 -9.42 -46.16 13.12
C GLY A 149 -8.35 -46.49 14.17
N GLY A 150 -8.07 -45.56 15.09
CA GLY A 150 -7.11 -45.74 16.18
C GLY A 150 -7.69 -46.35 17.46
N ALA A 151 -9.01 -46.50 17.57
CA ALA A 151 -9.70 -46.98 18.76
C ALA A 151 -9.61 -48.52 18.88
N GLY A 152 -8.62 -49.00 19.65
CA GLY A 152 -8.51 -50.42 20.00
C GLY A 152 -9.73 -50.91 20.76
N GLY A 153 -10.33 -52.01 20.31
CA GLY A 153 -11.52 -52.62 20.96
C GLY A 153 -12.87 -52.13 20.43
N LEU A 154 -12.90 -51.30 19.38
CA LEU A 154 -14.13 -50.96 18.66
C LEU A 154 -14.42 -51.98 17.53
N PRO A 155 -15.59 -52.67 17.53
CA PRO A 155 -15.96 -53.58 16.44
C PRO A 155 -16.05 -52.85 15.08
N ALA A 156 -15.56 -53.49 14.02
CA ALA A 156 -15.50 -52.88 12.69
C ALA A 156 -16.88 -52.49 12.13
N ASP A 157 -17.92 -53.27 12.43
CA ASP A 157 -19.30 -53.00 12.05
C ASP A 157 -19.89 -51.81 12.81
N GLU A 158 -19.55 -51.65 14.10
CA GLU A 158 -19.90 -50.45 14.88
C GLU A 158 -19.16 -49.22 14.38
N ALA A 159 -17.87 -49.34 14.05
CA ALA A 159 -17.09 -48.26 13.46
C ALA A 159 -17.71 -47.79 12.12
N ALA A 160 -18.13 -48.71 11.25
CA ALA A 160 -18.82 -48.38 10.00
C ALA A 160 -20.14 -47.62 10.24
N ARG A 161 -20.95 -48.05 11.23
CA ARG A 161 -22.21 -47.36 11.60
C ARG A 161 -21.95 -45.95 12.15
N LEU A 162 -20.90 -45.78 12.95
CA LEU A 162 -20.50 -44.48 13.50
C LEU A 162 -20.02 -43.51 12.40
N ARG A 163 -19.23 -43.98 11.42
CA ARG A 163 -18.82 -43.19 10.26
C ARG A 163 -20.02 -42.75 9.42
N ALA A 164 -20.93 -43.68 9.13
CA ALA A 164 -22.16 -43.37 8.40
C ALA A 164 -23.00 -42.31 9.13
N ALA A 165 -23.13 -42.42 10.46
CA ALA A 165 -23.85 -41.43 11.26
C ALA A 165 -23.16 -40.05 11.29
N ARG A 166 -21.81 -40.00 11.30
CA ARG A 166 -21.05 -38.74 11.22
C ARG A 166 -21.26 -38.04 9.86
N ALA A 167 -21.29 -38.81 8.77
CA ALA A 167 -21.57 -38.31 7.43
C ALA A 167 -23.01 -37.81 7.30
N ASP A 168 -23.98 -38.51 7.90
CA ASP A 168 -25.39 -38.12 7.95
C ASP A 168 -25.58 -36.75 8.62
N ILE A 169 -24.89 -36.50 9.75
CA ILE A 169 -24.87 -35.17 10.40
C ILE A 169 -24.38 -34.10 9.42
N ALA A 170 -23.28 -34.36 8.69
CA ALA A 170 -22.72 -33.39 7.76
C ALA A 170 -23.71 -33.02 6.65
N GLN A 171 -24.37 -34.03 6.07
CA GLN A 171 -25.38 -33.85 5.03
C GLN A 171 -26.62 -33.12 5.52
N LYS A 172 -27.03 -33.28 6.79
CA LYS A 172 -28.30 -32.74 7.29
C LYS A 172 -28.20 -31.41 8.05
N THR A 173 -27.00 -30.98 8.45
CA THR A 173 -26.86 -29.76 9.29
C THR A 173 -26.16 -28.61 8.59
N CYS A 174 -25.37 -28.87 7.55
CA CYS A 174 -24.53 -27.87 6.90
C CYS A 174 -24.74 -27.74 5.38
N THR A 175 -25.72 -28.42 4.81
CA THR A 175 -26.13 -28.28 3.39
C THR A 175 -27.33 -27.34 3.26
N ALA A 176 -27.48 -26.69 2.10
CA ALA A 176 -28.63 -25.85 1.81
C ALA A 176 -29.95 -26.66 1.88
N GLY A 177 -30.88 -26.23 2.74
CA GLY A 177 -32.17 -26.92 2.96
C GLY A 177 -32.16 -28.09 3.95
N GLY A 178 -31.05 -28.39 4.62
CA GLY A 178 -30.86 -29.63 5.39
C GLY A 178 -31.62 -29.79 6.72
N ALA A 179 -32.19 -28.74 7.31
CA ALA A 179 -32.76 -28.82 8.66
C ALA A 179 -34.19 -29.41 8.71
N GLY A 180 -34.40 -30.63 8.19
CA GLY A 180 -35.73 -31.27 8.14
C GLY A 180 -35.89 -32.58 8.93
N ALA A 181 -34.88 -33.46 8.95
CA ALA A 181 -35.03 -34.81 9.50
C ALA A 181 -34.56 -34.94 10.96
N ALA A 182 -35.25 -35.77 11.75
CA ALA A 182 -34.87 -36.10 13.12
C ALA A 182 -33.52 -36.84 13.17
N TRP A 183 -32.69 -36.51 14.16
CA TRP A 183 -31.43 -37.21 14.43
C TRP A 183 -31.72 -38.55 15.10
N THR A 184 -31.16 -39.63 14.55
CA THR A 184 -31.24 -40.97 15.12
C THR A 184 -29.85 -41.45 15.47
N LYS A 185 -29.61 -41.72 16.76
CA LYS A 185 -28.34 -42.23 17.26
C LYS A 185 -28.04 -43.62 16.65
N PRO A 186 -26.80 -43.88 16.17
CA PRO A 186 -26.47 -45.17 15.56
C PRO A 186 -26.56 -46.31 16.58
N PRO A 187 -27.08 -47.50 16.19
CA PRO A 187 -27.15 -48.64 17.08
C PRO A 187 -25.78 -49.27 17.29
N VAL A 188 -25.25 -49.17 18.50
CA VAL A 188 -23.95 -49.71 18.95
C VAL A 188 -24.11 -50.37 20.32
N LYS A 189 -23.43 -51.49 20.53
CA LYS A 189 -23.53 -52.32 21.74
C LYS A 189 -22.27 -52.26 22.60
N SER A 190 -21.09 -52.09 22.00
CA SER A 190 -19.85 -52.02 22.77
C SER A 190 -19.81 -50.76 23.66
N PRO A 191 -19.23 -50.82 24.87
CA PRO A 191 -19.10 -49.64 25.74
C PRO A 191 -18.37 -48.47 25.06
N LEU A 192 -17.33 -48.75 24.26
CA LEU A 192 -16.59 -47.73 23.53
C LEU A 192 -17.40 -47.15 22.36
N GLY A 193 -18.10 -48.00 21.61
CA GLY A 193 -19.03 -47.58 20.55
C GLY A 193 -20.13 -46.65 21.08
N GLN A 194 -20.70 -46.96 22.26
CA GLN A 194 -21.69 -46.11 22.91
C GLN A 194 -21.15 -44.72 23.28
N GLN A 195 -19.88 -44.63 23.70
CA GLN A 195 -19.24 -43.35 24.00
C GLN A 195 -19.00 -42.53 22.72
N PHE A 196 -18.56 -43.14 21.62
CA PHE A 196 -18.48 -42.47 20.32
C PHE A 196 -19.86 -42.04 19.80
N ALA A 197 -20.91 -42.85 19.99
CA ALA A 197 -22.26 -42.45 19.63
C ALA A 197 -22.76 -41.28 20.49
N ALA A 198 -22.42 -41.22 21.77
CA ALA A 198 -22.73 -40.06 22.63
C ALA A 198 -21.98 -38.78 22.20
N TYR A 199 -20.74 -38.92 21.70
CA TYR A 199 -20.03 -37.81 21.08
C TYR A 199 -20.75 -37.30 19.82
N LEU A 200 -21.35 -38.19 19.02
CA LEU A 200 -22.17 -37.81 17.85
C LEU A 200 -23.46 -37.07 18.24
N ASP A 201 -24.09 -37.39 19.38
CA ASP A 201 -25.22 -36.60 19.90
C ASP A 201 -24.81 -35.14 20.11
N GLY A 202 -23.64 -34.92 20.72
CA GLY A 202 -23.08 -33.58 20.90
C GLY A 202 -22.72 -32.90 19.59
N THR A 203 -22.19 -33.66 18.62
CA THR A 203 -21.83 -33.16 17.29
C THR A 203 -23.07 -32.70 16.53
N ASN A 204 -24.14 -33.49 16.52
CA ASN A 204 -25.41 -33.11 15.91
C ASN A 204 -25.99 -31.85 16.57
N ALA A 205 -26.03 -31.79 17.91
CA ALA A 205 -26.51 -30.62 18.64
C ALA A 205 -25.67 -29.36 18.32
N PHE A 206 -24.34 -29.49 18.26
CA PHE A 206 -23.43 -28.39 17.95
C PHE A 206 -23.75 -27.77 16.59
N TYR A 207 -23.85 -28.59 15.54
CA TYR A 207 -24.11 -28.11 14.18
C TYR A 207 -25.55 -27.64 13.96
N ARG A 208 -26.48 -27.97 14.86
CA ARG A 208 -27.84 -27.40 14.91
C ARG A 208 -27.97 -26.16 15.79
N ALA A 209 -26.85 -25.62 16.27
CA ALA A 209 -26.78 -24.50 17.21
C ALA A 209 -27.45 -24.74 18.57
N ASP A 210 -27.74 -25.99 18.95
CA ASP A 210 -28.12 -26.36 20.32
C ASP A 210 -26.85 -26.55 21.17
N PHE A 211 -26.22 -25.42 21.48
CA PHE A 211 -24.91 -25.40 22.12
C PHE A 211 -24.92 -25.88 23.57
N LEU A 212 -26.05 -25.78 24.28
CA LEU A 212 -26.17 -26.27 25.65
C LEU A 212 -26.23 -27.79 25.69
N THR A 213 -27.04 -28.42 24.82
CA THR A 213 -27.06 -29.88 24.68
C THR A 213 -25.70 -30.40 24.20
N ALA A 214 -25.09 -29.73 23.22
CA ALA A 214 -23.75 -30.06 22.74
C ALA A 214 -22.72 -30.03 23.87
N THR A 215 -22.74 -28.99 24.71
CA THR A 215 -21.82 -28.86 25.84
C THR A 215 -21.94 -30.05 26.80
N ARG A 216 -23.16 -30.44 27.18
CA ARG A 216 -23.37 -31.57 28.11
C ARG A 216 -22.85 -32.88 27.53
N ALA A 217 -23.13 -33.14 26.26
CA ALA A 217 -22.68 -34.35 25.57
C ALA A 217 -21.15 -34.41 25.47
N PHE A 218 -20.49 -33.31 25.09
CA PHE A 218 -19.03 -33.25 25.01
C PHE A 218 -18.35 -33.31 26.37
N ALA A 219 -18.91 -32.67 27.40
CA ALA A 219 -18.42 -32.76 28.77
C ALA A 219 -18.50 -34.21 29.28
N ASN A 220 -19.58 -34.93 28.99
CA ASN A 220 -19.68 -36.35 29.32
C ASN A 220 -18.64 -37.20 28.56
N ALA A 221 -18.45 -36.94 27.27
CA ALA A 221 -17.42 -37.62 26.47
C ALA A 221 -16.00 -37.39 27.00
N SER A 222 -15.74 -36.23 27.63
CA SER A 222 -14.44 -35.90 28.22
C SER A 222 -14.03 -36.78 29.42
N HIS A 223 -14.95 -37.57 29.98
CA HIS A 223 -14.67 -38.54 31.04
C HIS A 223 -14.30 -39.95 30.50
N SER A 224 -14.26 -40.12 29.18
CA SER A 224 -13.86 -41.38 28.56
C SER A 224 -12.41 -41.77 28.92
N ALA A 225 -12.14 -43.07 28.99
CA ALA A 225 -10.79 -43.59 29.04
C ALA A 225 -10.09 -43.57 27.66
N ASP A 226 -10.85 -43.45 26.56
CA ASP A 226 -10.31 -43.29 25.22
C ASP A 226 -9.58 -41.93 25.10
N PRO A 227 -8.30 -41.91 24.70
CA PRO A 227 -7.52 -40.68 24.65
C PRO A 227 -8.12 -39.61 23.73
N TRP A 228 -8.75 -40.01 22.62
CA TRP A 228 -9.33 -39.06 21.68
C TRP A 228 -10.62 -38.46 22.22
N LEU A 229 -11.55 -39.27 22.73
CA LEU A 229 -12.81 -38.78 23.31
C LEU A 229 -12.57 -37.90 24.53
N LYS A 230 -11.60 -38.27 25.38
CA LYS A 230 -11.21 -37.51 26.56
C LYS A 230 -10.76 -36.09 26.21
N GLU A 231 -9.79 -35.98 25.30
CA GLU A 231 -9.22 -34.69 24.90
C GLU A 231 -10.18 -33.87 24.03
N THR A 232 -10.77 -34.48 23.00
CA THR A 232 -11.67 -33.82 22.05
C THR A 232 -12.97 -33.40 22.72
N GLY A 233 -13.51 -34.21 23.64
CA GLY A 233 -14.70 -33.85 24.42
C GLY A 233 -14.48 -32.59 25.25
N LEU A 234 -13.35 -32.48 25.96
CA LEU A 234 -13.03 -31.29 26.75
C LEU A 234 -12.93 -30.04 25.86
N TYR A 235 -12.21 -30.13 24.75
CA TYR A 235 -12.05 -29.03 23.81
C TYR A 235 -13.37 -28.60 23.16
N MET A 236 -14.19 -29.57 22.73
CA MET A 236 -15.47 -29.30 22.07
C MET A 236 -16.52 -28.74 23.05
N ALA A 237 -16.47 -29.09 24.33
CA ALA A 237 -17.29 -28.44 25.36
C ALA A 237 -16.98 -26.93 25.45
N GLY A 238 -15.70 -26.55 25.38
CA GLY A 238 -15.28 -25.13 25.35
C GLY A 238 -15.76 -24.41 24.08
N ARG A 239 -15.65 -25.07 22.92
CA ARG A 239 -16.19 -24.52 21.66
C ARG A 239 -17.70 -24.35 21.68
N ALA A 240 -18.44 -25.30 22.22
CA ALA A 240 -19.90 -25.22 22.35
C ALA A 240 -20.28 -24.02 23.23
N GLN A 241 -19.64 -23.86 24.39
CA GLN A 241 -19.87 -22.69 25.26
C GLN A 241 -19.50 -21.36 24.59
N LEU A 242 -18.38 -21.28 23.86
CA LEU A 242 -18.03 -20.06 23.13
C LEU A 242 -19.07 -19.72 22.05
N ASN A 243 -19.62 -20.72 21.37
CA ASN A 243 -20.69 -20.49 20.40
C ASN A 243 -22.02 -20.09 21.05
N ALA A 244 -22.36 -20.68 22.21
CA ALA A 244 -23.48 -20.22 23.03
C ALA A 244 -23.32 -18.77 23.48
N ALA A 245 -22.09 -18.36 23.81
CA ALA A 245 -21.77 -17.00 24.23
C ALA A 245 -22.05 -15.97 23.12
N GLN A 246 -21.80 -16.33 21.87
CA GLN A 246 -21.84 -15.41 20.74
C GLN A 246 -23.06 -15.54 19.82
N ALA A 247 -24.01 -16.44 20.13
CA ALA A 247 -25.11 -16.80 19.23
C ALA A 247 -25.94 -15.59 18.74
N ASN A 248 -26.07 -14.56 19.57
CA ASN A 248 -26.87 -13.36 19.29
C ASN A 248 -26.02 -12.08 19.20
N VAL A 249 -24.70 -12.19 19.06
CA VAL A 249 -23.80 -11.04 19.22
C VAL A 249 -23.73 -10.17 17.97
N PHE A 250 -23.78 -10.77 16.78
CA PHE A 250 -23.61 -10.08 15.50
C PHE A 250 -24.96 -9.77 14.84
N ASP A 251 -25.11 -8.56 14.32
CA ASP A 251 -26.26 -8.16 13.49
C ASP A 251 -25.98 -8.41 12.01
N ASN A 252 -27.04 -8.47 11.21
CA ASN A 252 -26.92 -8.64 9.74
C ASN A 252 -26.23 -7.45 9.05
N ASP A 253 -26.20 -6.30 9.71
CA ASP A 253 -25.79 -5.01 9.15
C ASP A 253 -24.34 -4.61 9.47
N GLY A 254 -23.60 -5.41 10.27
CA GLY A 254 -22.19 -5.08 10.55
C GLY A 254 -21.40 -6.17 11.29
N PRO A 255 -20.07 -6.24 11.09
CA PRO A 255 -19.20 -7.25 11.71
C PRO A 255 -18.87 -6.96 13.18
N THR A 256 -19.27 -5.81 13.72
CA THR A 256 -18.96 -5.40 15.10
C THR A 256 -19.85 -6.14 16.10
N PRO A 257 -19.28 -6.77 17.15
CA PRO A 257 -20.07 -7.49 18.14
C PRO A 257 -20.84 -6.55 19.06
N SER A 258 -22.14 -6.81 19.25
CA SER A 258 -22.91 -6.22 20.34
C SER A 258 -22.65 -6.98 21.64
N ARG A 259 -21.77 -6.44 22.48
CA ARG A 259 -21.35 -7.09 23.73
C ARG A 259 -22.49 -7.24 24.75
N ALA A 260 -23.49 -6.36 24.71
CA ALA A 260 -24.69 -6.50 25.53
C ALA A 260 -25.45 -7.81 25.27
N ARG A 261 -25.30 -8.38 24.06
CA ARG A 261 -25.92 -9.65 23.66
C ARG A 261 -25.01 -10.87 23.86
N VAL A 262 -23.84 -10.70 24.49
CA VAL A 262 -22.97 -11.82 24.85
C VAL A 262 -23.54 -12.54 26.06
N THR A 263 -23.74 -13.86 25.95
CA THR A 263 -24.15 -14.69 27.09
C THR A 263 -22.97 -14.89 28.04
N LYS A 264 -22.83 -14.02 29.05
CA LYS A 264 -21.66 -13.95 29.95
C LYS A 264 -21.32 -15.29 30.62
N VAL A 265 -22.31 -16.00 31.15
CA VAL A 265 -22.08 -17.31 31.81
C VAL A 265 -21.42 -18.33 30.88
N SER A 266 -21.82 -18.34 29.60
CA SER A 266 -21.22 -19.21 28.59
C SER A 266 -19.82 -18.74 28.18
N LEU A 267 -19.58 -17.43 28.14
CA LEU A 267 -18.26 -16.88 27.88
C LEU A 267 -17.27 -17.26 29.00
N ASP A 268 -17.67 -17.13 30.26
CA ASP A 268 -16.87 -17.50 31.43
C ASP A 268 -16.60 -19.00 31.49
N ALA A 269 -17.61 -19.81 31.16
CA ALA A 269 -17.45 -21.25 31.02
C ALA A 269 -16.44 -21.61 29.90
N ALA A 270 -16.54 -20.97 28.73
CA ALA A 270 -15.59 -21.17 27.63
C ALA A 270 -14.15 -20.80 28.04
N ASN A 271 -13.96 -19.64 28.68
CA ASN A 271 -12.66 -19.21 29.20
C ASN A 271 -12.06 -20.27 30.16
N THR A 272 -12.86 -20.75 31.10
CA THR A 272 -12.46 -21.75 32.09
C THR A 272 -12.08 -23.07 31.43
N VAL A 273 -12.90 -23.55 30.49
CA VAL A 273 -12.64 -24.81 29.79
C VAL A 273 -11.39 -24.73 28.92
N PHE A 274 -11.19 -23.67 28.14
CA PHE A 274 -9.97 -23.53 27.32
C PHE A 274 -8.70 -23.43 28.17
N ARG A 275 -8.73 -22.69 29.29
CA ARG A 275 -7.59 -22.62 30.21
C ARG A 275 -7.30 -23.96 30.87
N THR A 276 -8.34 -24.70 31.25
CA THR A 276 -8.20 -26.06 31.79
C THR A 276 -7.62 -26.99 30.73
N TYR A 277 -8.13 -26.94 29.50
CA TYR A 277 -7.60 -27.71 28.38
C TYR A 277 -6.11 -27.45 28.16
N LEU A 278 -5.67 -26.17 28.14
CA LEU A 278 -4.25 -25.82 27.96
C LEU A 278 -3.37 -26.26 29.14
N LYS A 279 -3.93 -26.36 30.35
CA LYS A 279 -3.22 -26.88 31.53
C LYS A 279 -3.03 -28.40 31.47
N VAL A 280 -4.08 -29.14 31.07
CA VAL A 280 -4.07 -30.61 31.00
C VAL A 280 -3.34 -31.11 29.75
N TYR A 281 -3.51 -30.40 28.63
CA TYR A 281 -2.98 -30.75 27.32
C TYR A 281 -2.15 -29.60 26.71
N PRO A 282 -1.01 -29.22 27.32
CA PRO A 282 -0.18 -28.10 26.83
C PRO A 282 0.39 -28.34 25.42
N LYS A 283 0.52 -29.60 25.01
CA LYS A 283 0.91 -30.03 23.66
C LYS A 283 -0.19 -30.86 22.98
N GLY A 284 -1.43 -30.66 23.42
CA GLY A 284 -2.60 -31.35 22.87
C GLY A 284 -2.90 -30.98 21.43
N ARG A 285 -3.72 -31.79 20.77
CA ARG A 285 -4.15 -31.64 19.37
C ARG A 285 -4.79 -30.28 19.08
N TYR A 286 -5.43 -29.69 20.09
CA TYR A 286 -6.16 -28.43 19.99
C TYR A 286 -5.50 -27.28 20.75
N ALA A 287 -4.27 -27.43 21.27
CA ALA A 287 -3.60 -26.40 22.09
C ALA A 287 -3.44 -25.07 21.34
N VAL A 288 -3.05 -25.14 20.07
CA VAL A 288 -2.89 -23.97 19.19
C VAL A 288 -4.24 -23.29 18.94
N SER A 289 -5.31 -24.06 18.72
CA SER A 289 -6.66 -23.51 18.54
C SER A 289 -7.24 -22.92 19.83
N ALA A 290 -7.15 -23.64 20.96
CA ALA A 290 -7.64 -23.18 22.26
C ALA A 290 -6.95 -21.86 22.69
N THR A 291 -5.65 -21.74 22.44
CA THR A 291 -4.91 -20.48 22.65
C THR A 291 -5.46 -19.36 21.76
N GLY A 292 -5.74 -19.64 20.48
CA GLY A 292 -6.36 -18.67 19.58
C GLY A 292 -7.77 -18.24 20.02
N LEU A 293 -8.61 -19.18 20.46
CA LEU A 293 -9.98 -18.91 20.89
C LEU A 293 -10.05 -18.07 22.17
N LEU A 294 -9.03 -18.11 23.03
CA LEU A 294 -8.95 -17.20 24.17
C LEU A 294 -8.88 -15.71 23.76
N ARG A 295 -8.34 -15.39 22.57
CA ARG A 295 -8.40 -14.01 22.04
C ARG A 295 -9.83 -13.59 21.73
N ARG A 296 -10.61 -14.49 21.15
CA ARG A 296 -12.04 -14.26 20.87
C ARG A 296 -12.84 -14.12 22.16
N VAL A 297 -12.54 -14.93 23.17
CA VAL A 297 -13.13 -14.79 24.51
C VAL A 297 -12.87 -13.39 25.08
N ALA A 298 -11.61 -12.93 25.07
CA ALA A 298 -11.24 -11.60 25.59
C ALA A 298 -11.92 -10.47 24.81
N TRP A 299 -11.96 -10.58 23.48
CA TRP A 299 -12.63 -9.61 22.60
C TRP A 299 -14.14 -9.51 22.84
N LEU A 300 -14.84 -10.64 22.95
CA LEU A 300 -16.28 -10.67 23.24
C LEU A 300 -16.58 -10.15 24.65
N GLY A 301 -15.70 -10.44 25.62
CA GLY A 301 -15.82 -9.97 27.00
C GLY A 301 -15.43 -8.50 27.21
N GLY A 302 -14.81 -7.85 26.23
CA GLY A 302 -14.31 -6.48 26.36
C GLY A 302 -13.12 -6.31 27.31
N ASN A 303 -12.35 -7.38 27.54
CA ASN A 303 -11.19 -7.34 28.42
C ASN A 303 -9.94 -6.91 27.62
N VAL A 304 -9.71 -5.60 27.52
CA VAL A 304 -8.59 -5.01 26.75
C VAL A 304 -7.24 -5.49 27.29
N THR A 305 -7.05 -5.53 28.60
CA THR A 305 -5.80 -6.03 29.22
C THR A 305 -5.48 -7.44 28.76
N GLN A 306 -6.43 -8.37 28.94
CA GLN A 306 -6.22 -9.77 28.54
C GLN A 306 -6.05 -9.91 27.03
N GLN A 307 -6.82 -9.16 26.23
CA GLN A 307 -6.74 -9.21 24.78
C GLN A 307 -5.37 -8.74 24.28
N ALA A 308 -4.85 -7.63 24.81
CA ALA A 308 -3.52 -7.12 24.49
C ALA A 308 -2.42 -8.13 24.84
N ASP A 309 -2.47 -8.72 26.04
CA ASP A 309 -1.50 -9.72 26.46
C ASP A 309 -1.52 -10.94 25.54
N LEU A 310 -2.71 -11.43 25.15
CA LEU A 310 -2.83 -12.58 24.27
C LEU A 310 -2.31 -12.30 22.85
N TYR A 311 -2.53 -11.11 22.28
CA TYR A 311 -1.93 -10.75 20.99
C TYR A 311 -0.41 -10.62 21.07
N GLY A 312 0.11 -9.94 22.11
CA GLY A 312 1.55 -9.82 22.32
C GLY A 312 2.24 -11.17 22.37
N HIS A 313 1.68 -12.13 23.12
CA HIS A 313 2.19 -13.50 23.17
C HIS A 313 2.05 -14.26 21.84
N ALA A 314 0.93 -14.08 21.13
CA ALA A 314 0.68 -14.77 19.87
C ALA A 314 1.65 -14.32 18.77
N LEU A 315 1.92 -13.02 18.67
CA LEU A 315 2.87 -12.45 17.72
C LEU A 315 4.31 -12.84 18.06
N ALA A 316 4.71 -12.74 19.34
CA ALA A 316 6.06 -13.11 19.79
C ALA A 316 6.41 -14.59 19.52
N ARG A 317 5.42 -15.48 19.58
CA ARG A 317 5.59 -16.92 19.33
C ARG A 317 5.17 -17.35 17.93
N TRP A 318 4.80 -16.40 17.06
CA TRP A 318 4.28 -16.75 15.74
C TRP A 318 5.30 -17.56 14.94
N SER A 319 4.83 -18.57 14.22
CA SER A 319 5.62 -19.27 13.22
C SER A 319 4.72 -19.80 12.11
N PRO A 320 5.20 -19.87 10.85
CA PRO A 320 4.41 -20.41 9.75
C PRO A 320 4.06 -21.88 9.94
N ALA A 321 4.86 -22.64 10.71
CA ALA A 321 4.68 -24.07 10.91
C ALA A 321 3.71 -24.41 12.07
N THR A 322 3.57 -23.54 13.07
CA THR A 322 2.90 -23.89 14.33
C THR A 322 1.77 -22.96 14.74
N SER A 323 1.58 -21.82 14.07
CA SER A 323 0.52 -20.87 14.40
C SER A 323 -0.80 -21.22 13.72
N ASN A 324 -1.92 -20.91 14.40
CA ASN A 324 -3.27 -21.21 13.91
C ASN A 324 -3.74 -20.31 12.76
N VAL A 325 -3.06 -19.19 12.52
CA VAL A 325 -3.41 -18.19 11.50
C VAL A 325 -2.14 -17.62 10.85
N PRO A 326 -2.20 -17.24 9.56
CA PRO A 326 -1.14 -16.46 8.92
C PRO A 326 -0.81 -15.17 9.67
N LEU A 327 0.44 -14.71 9.58
CA LEU A 327 0.90 -13.53 10.32
C LEU A 327 0.09 -12.26 9.98
N MET A 328 -0.15 -12.03 8.69
CA MET A 328 -0.92 -10.87 8.23
C MET A 328 -2.34 -10.88 8.79
N GLN A 329 -2.97 -12.05 8.89
CA GLN A 329 -4.28 -12.18 9.49
C GLN A 329 -4.25 -11.90 11.00
N LEU A 330 -3.23 -12.39 11.72
CA LEU A 330 -3.07 -12.10 13.15
C LEU A 330 -2.87 -10.61 13.42
N ALA A 331 -2.07 -9.93 12.59
CA ALA A 331 -1.88 -8.48 12.67
C ALA A 331 -3.19 -7.73 12.39
N ASN A 332 -3.96 -8.17 11.39
CA ASN A 332 -5.28 -7.61 11.09
C ASN A 332 -6.30 -7.84 12.22
N GLU A 333 -6.23 -9.01 12.88
CA GLU A 333 -7.07 -9.33 14.04
C GLU A 333 -6.76 -8.38 15.22
N LEU A 334 -5.48 -8.13 15.51
CA LEU A 334 -5.05 -7.14 16.50
C LEU A 334 -5.61 -5.75 16.17
N ASP A 335 -5.42 -5.28 14.94
CA ASP A 335 -5.81 -3.94 14.52
C ASP A 335 -7.33 -3.73 14.62
N SER A 336 -8.11 -4.60 13.98
CA SER A 336 -9.58 -4.48 13.92
C SER A 336 -10.29 -4.79 15.25
N LYS A 337 -9.80 -5.74 16.06
CA LYS A 337 -10.51 -6.22 17.26
C LYS A 337 -10.02 -5.62 18.56
N LEU A 338 -8.79 -5.12 18.62
CA LEU A 338 -8.26 -4.41 19.78
C LEU A 338 -8.20 -2.90 19.53
N LEU A 339 -7.42 -2.46 18.54
CA LEU A 339 -7.03 -1.05 18.41
C LEU A 339 -8.17 -0.13 17.97
N PHE A 340 -9.06 -0.64 17.12
CA PHE A 340 -10.25 0.08 16.66
C PHE A 340 -11.56 -0.43 17.29
N GLY A 341 -11.45 -1.18 18.40
CA GLY A 341 -12.62 -1.59 19.19
C GLY A 341 -13.22 -0.42 19.97
N SER A 342 -14.55 -0.45 20.20
CA SER A 342 -15.27 0.64 20.89
C SER A 342 -14.83 0.89 22.34
N GLU A 343 -14.34 -0.14 23.04
CA GLU A 343 -13.89 -0.07 24.43
C GLU A 343 -12.36 0.07 24.54
N PHE A 344 -11.69 0.42 23.46
CA PHE A 344 -10.24 0.55 23.47
C PHE A 344 -9.80 1.64 24.46
N ASP A 345 -9.10 1.22 25.51
CA ASP A 345 -8.45 2.10 26.47
C ASP A 345 -6.96 1.73 26.59
N ALA A 346 -6.11 2.60 26.06
CA ALA A 346 -4.66 2.42 26.10
C ALA A 346 -4.09 2.34 27.53
N SER A 347 -4.80 2.88 28.54
CA SER A 347 -4.40 2.81 29.95
C SER A 347 -4.38 1.37 30.48
N GLN A 348 -5.18 0.48 29.90
CA GLN A 348 -5.38 -0.90 30.37
C GLN A 348 -4.33 -1.90 29.83
N ILE A 349 -3.57 -1.52 28.81
CA ILE A 349 -2.58 -2.41 28.17
C ILE A 349 -1.39 -2.60 29.14
N GLN A 350 -0.82 -3.80 29.29
CA GLN A 350 0.39 -3.97 30.13
C GLN A 350 1.60 -4.40 29.29
N SER A 351 1.36 -5.06 28.16
CA SER A 351 2.41 -5.43 27.20
C SER A 351 3.14 -4.19 26.62
N PRO A 352 4.48 -4.06 26.80
CA PRO A 352 5.24 -2.94 26.26
C PRO A 352 5.17 -2.84 24.73
N THR A 353 5.20 -3.98 24.03
CA THR A 353 5.20 -3.98 22.57
C THR A 353 3.83 -3.61 22.01
N VAL A 354 2.73 -4.07 22.62
CA VAL A 354 1.39 -3.66 22.18
C VAL A 354 1.16 -2.17 22.47
N LEU A 355 1.61 -1.68 23.63
CA LEU A 355 1.55 -0.26 23.96
C LEU A 355 2.34 0.59 22.97
N ALA A 356 3.56 0.20 22.62
CA ALA A 356 4.35 0.91 21.63
C ALA A 356 3.66 1.00 20.25
N THR A 357 2.93 -0.04 19.82
CA THR A 357 2.16 0.00 18.56
C THR A 357 1.05 1.06 18.65
N VAL A 358 0.39 1.13 19.81
CA VAL A 358 -0.62 2.15 20.09
C VAL A 358 -0.02 3.55 20.12
N ASP A 359 1.11 3.73 20.79
CA ASP A 359 1.74 5.04 20.90
C ASP A 359 2.20 5.54 19.53
N LEU A 360 2.81 4.70 18.69
CA LEU A 360 3.13 5.05 17.30
C LEU A 360 1.89 5.44 16.50
N LEU A 361 0.78 4.72 16.66
CA LEU A 361 -0.51 5.08 16.05
C LEU A 361 -1.00 6.46 16.54
N ARG A 362 -0.89 6.75 17.83
CA ARG A 362 -1.29 8.03 18.45
C ARG A 362 -0.33 9.18 18.14
N MET A 363 0.87 8.90 17.63
CA MET A 363 1.85 9.90 17.19
C MET A 363 1.63 10.36 15.73
N ARG A 364 0.71 9.75 14.97
CA ARG A 364 0.42 10.19 13.59
C ARG A 364 -0.01 11.66 13.56
N ALA A 365 0.52 12.43 12.60
CA ALA A 365 -0.05 13.74 12.30
C ALA A 365 -1.52 13.59 11.90
N SER A 366 -2.37 14.46 12.43
CA SER A 366 -3.82 14.43 12.19
C SER A 366 -4.10 14.73 10.71
N ASP A 367 -4.41 13.70 9.93
CA ASP A 367 -5.03 13.82 8.61
C ASP A 367 -6.56 13.71 8.69
N SER A 368 -7.13 13.58 9.89
CA SER A 368 -8.58 13.48 10.05
C SER A 368 -9.23 14.86 10.10
N SER A 369 -10.31 15.02 9.34
CA SER A 369 -11.32 16.08 9.57
C SER A 369 -11.90 16.06 11.00
N ASP A 370 -11.60 15.01 11.78
CA ASP A 370 -11.91 14.89 13.19
C ASP A 370 -10.85 15.62 14.05
N ALA A 371 -11.12 16.90 14.34
CA ALA A 371 -10.31 17.75 15.20
C ALA A 371 -10.21 17.28 16.67
N SER A 372 -10.88 16.19 17.05
CA SER A 372 -10.87 15.66 18.42
C SER A 372 -9.65 14.78 18.74
N ARG A 373 -8.94 14.25 17.74
CA ARG A 373 -7.75 13.39 17.94
C ARG A 373 -6.46 14.22 17.90
N LYS A 374 -6.06 14.75 19.06
CA LYS A 374 -4.75 15.39 19.23
C LYS A 374 -3.63 14.35 19.22
N PRO A 375 -2.47 14.64 18.60
CA PRO A 375 -1.29 13.79 18.74
C PRO A 375 -0.90 13.59 20.20
N MET A 376 -0.33 12.44 20.49
CA MET A 376 0.20 12.09 21.82
C MET A 376 1.16 13.17 22.35
N THR A 377 0.95 13.61 23.59
CA THR A 377 1.83 14.57 24.26
C THR A 377 3.07 13.89 24.86
N LEU A 378 4.12 14.67 25.12
CA LEU A 378 5.32 14.17 25.77
C LEU A 378 5.03 13.68 27.19
N ASP A 379 4.21 14.40 27.97
CA ASP A 379 3.87 14.03 29.35
C ASP A 379 3.10 12.70 29.41
N GLU A 380 2.15 12.48 28.49
CA GLU A 380 1.45 11.21 28.37
C GLU A 380 2.42 10.05 28.09
N LEU A 381 3.38 10.25 27.17
CA LEU A 381 4.38 9.23 26.87
C LEU A 381 5.31 8.99 28.06
N GLN A 382 5.73 10.06 28.73
CA GLN A 382 6.61 9.97 29.89
C GLN A 382 5.97 9.23 31.07
N ALA A 383 4.67 9.45 31.31
CA ALA A 383 3.91 8.77 32.35
C ALA A 383 3.85 7.24 32.17
N GLN A 384 4.04 6.74 30.95
CA GLN A 384 4.03 5.30 30.67
C GLN A 384 5.34 4.57 31.02
N LYS A 385 6.41 5.27 31.44
CA LYS A 385 7.72 4.69 31.75
C LYS A 385 7.67 3.39 32.59
N PRO A 386 6.86 3.28 33.66
CA PRO A 386 6.78 2.04 34.44
C PRO A 386 6.33 0.81 33.64
N ARG A 387 5.48 1.00 32.62
CA ARG A 387 4.97 -0.08 31.75
C ARG A 387 6.04 -0.59 30.77
N PHE A 388 7.14 0.15 30.61
CA PHE A 388 8.28 -0.26 29.80
C PHE A 388 9.49 -0.70 30.62
N ALA A 389 9.32 -1.00 31.92
CA ALA A 389 10.44 -1.40 32.80
C ALA A 389 11.26 -2.59 32.25
N ASN A 390 10.58 -3.54 31.57
CA ASN A 390 11.21 -4.71 30.94
C ASN A 390 11.61 -4.49 29.46
N ALA A 391 11.43 -3.27 28.94
CA ALA A 391 11.77 -2.89 27.56
C ALA A 391 12.28 -1.42 27.47
N PRO A 392 13.32 -1.04 28.23
CA PRO A 392 13.77 0.35 28.31
C PRO A 392 14.27 0.93 26.98
N ALA A 393 14.87 0.09 26.11
CA ALA A 393 15.30 0.51 24.78
C ALA A 393 14.12 0.91 23.88
N LEU A 394 12.99 0.20 24.00
CA LEU A 394 11.77 0.52 23.25
C LEU A 394 11.16 1.85 23.73
N TYR A 395 11.17 2.09 25.04
CA TYR A 395 10.75 3.37 25.59
C TYR A 395 11.63 4.54 25.12
N GLY A 396 12.96 4.36 25.13
CA GLY A 396 13.90 5.35 24.58
C GLY A 396 13.65 5.62 23.10
N TYR A 397 13.32 4.58 22.32
CA TYR A 397 12.94 4.71 20.91
C TYR A 397 11.67 5.54 20.70
N LEU A 398 10.63 5.31 21.51
CA LEU A 398 9.37 6.08 21.43
C LEU A 398 9.59 7.55 21.79
N LEU A 399 10.38 7.85 22.82
CA LEU A 399 10.74 9.22 23.17
C LEU A 399 11.52 9.91 22.04
N ALA A 400 12.51 9.22 21.47
CA ALA A 400 13.26 9.73 20.32
C ALA A 400 12.33 9.97 19.11
N THR A 401 11.38 9.07 18.86
CA THR A 401 10.40 9.20 17.77
C THR A 401 9.54 10.44 17.96
N TRP A 402 9.05 10.65 19.18
CA TRP A 402 8.30 11.85 19.54
C TRP A 402 9.14 13.11 19.31
N TYR A 403 10.40 13.13 19.74
CA TYR A 403 11.28 14.29 19.55
C TYR A 403 11.57 14.61 18.09
N VAL A 404 11.74 13.61 17.22
CA VAL A 404 11.98 13.85 15.78
C VAL A 404 10.70 14.31 15.09
N GLN A 405 9.58 13.59 15.29
CA GLN A 405 8.39 13.77 14.47
C GLN A 405 7.40 14.83 14.98
N ILE A 406 7.34 15.05 16.30
CA ILE A 406 6.36 15.96 16.92
C ILE A 406 7.08 17.12 17.61
N GLY A 407 8.07 16.82 18.45
CA GLY A 407 8.76 17.81 19.27
C GLY A 407 9.76 18.68 18.51
N HIS A 408 10.22 18.22 17.33
CA HIS A 408 11.28 18.84 16.53
C HIS A 408 12.56 19.16 17.33
N LYS A 409 12.97 18.22 18.21
CA LYS A 409 14.19 18.30 19.05
C LYS A 409 15.16 17.17 18.68
N PRO A 410 15.82 17.23 17.51
CA PRO A 410 16.67 16.13 17.05
C PRO A 410 17.83 15.81 18.00
N ASP A 411 18.42 16.81 18.68
CA ASP A 411 19.53 16.56 19.61
C ASP A 411 19.10 15.71 20.81
N ALA A 412 17.89 15.94 21.35
CA ALA A 412 17.32 15.11 22.42
C ALA A 412 17.05 13.67 21.95
N ALA A 413 16.72 13.46 20.67
CA ALA A 413 16.61 12.13 20.10
C ALA A 413 17.99 11.46 19.97
N LEU A 414 19.03 12.19 19.57
CA LEU A 414 20.39 11.66 19.42
C LEU A 414 21.01 11.18 20.75
N GLU A 415 20.64 11.79 21.87
CA GLU A 415 21.03 11.37 23.23
C GLU A 415 20.40 10.04 23.65
N LEU A 416 19.21 9.72 23.13
CA LEU A 416 18.46 8.51 23.46
C LEU A 416 18.79 7.32 22.54
N LEU A 417 19.25 7.60 21.32
CA LEU A 417 19.44 6.60 20.29
C LEU A 417 20.85 5.98 20.33
N PRO A 418 20.97 4.65 20.20
CA PRO A 418 22.26 3.97 20.25
C PRO A 418 23.16 4.40 19.09
N GLN A 419 24.47 4.34 19.30
CA GLN A 419 25.45 4.46 18.22
C GLN A 419 25.30 3.34 17.20
N ALA A 420 25.86 3.53 16.01
CA ALA A 420 25.83 2.53 14.95
C ALA A 420 26.46 1.21 15.43
N PRO A 421 25.78 0.06 15.23
CA PRO A 421 26.33 -1.23 15.64
C PRO A 421 27.37 -1.72 14.63
N ALA A 422 28.24 -2.62 15.07
CA ALA A 422 29.18 -3.35 14.20
C ALA A 422 28.61 -4.69 13.69
N ALA A 423 27.34 -4.98 13.97
CA ALA A 423 26.68 -6.25 13.67
C ALA A 423 25.42 -6.04 12.80
N PRO A 424 24.98 -7.06 12.04
CA PRO A 424 23.76 -7.00 11.25
C PRO A 424 22.54 -6.57 12.07
N LEU A 425 21.68 -5.76 11.45
CA LEU A 425 20.51 -5.16 12.09
C LEU A 425 19.30 -6.11 12.03
N ASP A 426 18.62 -6.30 13.15
CA ASP A 426 17.21 -6.68 13.12
C ASP A 426 16.33 -5.45 12.77
N TYR A 427 15.03 -5.62 12.58
CA TYR A 427 14.18 -4.46 12.21
C TYR A 427 14.10 -3.40 13.31
N PHE A 428 14.23 -3.77 14.58
CA PHE A 428 14.23 -2.79 15.68
C PHE A 428 15.53 -1.97 15.69
N GLY A 429 16.69 -2.62 15.54
CA GLY A 429 17.98 -1.96 15.39
C GLY A 429 18.03 -1.07 14.15
N LEU A 430 17.47 -1.52 13.01
CA LEU A 430 17.31 -0.67 11.83
C LEU A 430 16.45 0.56 12.14
N SER A 431 15.35 0.39 12.89
CA SER A 431 14.48 1.50 13.28
C SER A 431 15.22 2.54 14.11
N GLN A 432 16.00 2.09 15.10
CA GLN A 432 16.81 2.98 15.93
C GLN A 432 17.84 3.76 15.11
N GLN A 433 18.54 3.09 14.19
CA GLN A 433 19.56 3.73 13.37
C GLN A 433 18.97 4.65 12.28
N ALA A 434 17.83 4.27 11.69
CA ALA A 434 17.10 5.12 10.76
C ALA A 434 16.64 6.41 11.43
N LEU A 435 16.06 6.31 12.63
CA LEU A 435 15.66 7.49 13.38
C LEU A 435 16.86 8.36 13.78
N ARG A 436 18.01 7.75 14.08
CA ARG A 436 19.27 8.46 14.38
C ARG A 436 19.75 9.26 13.17
N GLY A 437 19.78 8.65 11.99
CA GLY A 437 20.17 9.36 10.78
C GLY A 437 19.18 10.48 10.43
N PHE A 438 17.89 10.29 10.70
CA PHE A 438 16.92 11.39 10.54
C PHE A 438 17.19 12.56 11.48
N ALA A 439 17.49 12.29 12.75
CA ALA A 439 17.86 13.31 13.71
C ALA A 439 19.19 14.01 13.37
N LEU A 440 20.16 13.28 12.81
CA LEU A 440 21.41 13.88 12.29
C LEU A 440 21.13 14.86 11.14
N GLU A 441 20.29 14.49 10.18
CA GLU A 441 19.89 15.37 9.08
C GLU A 441 19.10 16.59 9.59
N ASP A 442 18.18 16.40 10.54
CA ASP A 442 17.36 17.49 11.11
C ASP A 442 18.18 18.47 11.97
N SER A 443 19.27 18.01 12.58
CA SER A 443 20.25 18.85 13.29
C SER A 443 21.30 19.49 12.36
N GLY A 444 21.18 19.31 11.04
CA GLY A 444 22.12 19.85 10.05
C GLY A 444 23.43 19.07 9.92
N GLN A 445 23.56 17.93 10.60
CA GLN A 445 24.73 17.05 10.56
C GLN A 445 24.66 16.07 9.37
N ASN A 446 24.41 16.58 8.17
CA ASN A 446 24.13 15.78 6.97
C ASN A 446 25.26 14.81 6.62
N ASP A 447 26.53 15.20 6.79
CA ASP A 447 27.66 14.32 6.48
C ASP A 447 27.80 13.16 7.48
N LYS A 448 27.44 13.37 8.74
CA LYS A 448 27.37 12.27 9.72
C LYS A 448 26.24 11.31 9.39
N ALA A 449 25.09 11.82 8.95
CA ALA A 449 24.00 10.97 8.47
C ALA A 449 24.40 10.18 7.22
N ARG A 450 25.08 10.82 6.27
CA ARG A 450 25.61 10.17 5.06
C ARG A 450 26.56 9.03 5.42
N GLN A 451 27.49 9.27 6.35
CA GLN A 451 28.42 8.25 6.82
C GLN A 451 27.66 7.10 7.49
N LEU A 452 26.68 7.41 8.36
CA LEU A 452 25.82 6.40 8.97
C LEU A 452 25.12 5.53 7.92
N TRP A 453 24.52 6.12 6.90
CA TRP A 453 23.88 5.36 5.82
C TRP A 453 24.86 4.43 5.10
N ARG A 454 26.07 4.92 4.79
CA ARG A 454 27.13 4.11 4.19
C ARG A 454 27.55 2.94 5.08
N ASP A 455 27.67 3.16 6.38
CA ASP A 455 28.09 2.13 7.35
C ASP A 455 27.01 1.06 7.55
N LEU A 456 25.73 1.41 7.45
CA LEU A 456 24.61 0.49 7.67
C LEU A 456 24.28 -0.39 6.45
N ILE A 457 24.51 0.08 5.22
CA ILE A 457 24.17 -0.68 3.99
C ILE A 457 24.81 -2.08 3.98
N PRO A 458 26.11 -2.25 4.32
CA PRO A 458 26.75 -3.57 4.42
C PRO A 458 26.17 -4.47 5.52
N LEU A 459 25.48 -3.90 6.52
CA LEU A 459 24.90 -4.62 7.66
C LEU A 459 23.46 -5.10 7.39
N ALA A 460 22.88 -4.74 6.24
CA ALA A 460 21.53 -5.16 5.84
C ALA A 460 21.47 -6.67 5.56
N LYS A 461 20.55 -7.37 6.23
CA LYS A 461 20.36 -8.83 6.13
C LYS A 461 18.94 -9.25 5.75
N PHE A 462 17.94 -8.52 6.22
CA PHE A 462 16.53 -8.85 6.03
C PHE A 462 15.93 -8.10 4.83
N ARG A 463 14.78 -8.58 4.34
CA ARG A 463 14.08 -7.99 3.18
C ARG A 463 13.85 -6.49 3.39
N PHE A 464 14.00 -5.70 2.33
CA PHE A 464 13.81 -4.24 2.30
C PHE A 464 14.82 -3.39 3.10
N GLN A 465 15.66 -3.97 3.97
CA GLN A 465 16.62 -3.18 4.75
C GLN A 465 17.60 -2.46 3.83
N ARG A 466 18.17 -3.18 2.85
CA ARG A 466 19.14 -2.60 1.93
C ARG A 466 18.50 -1.53 1.06
N GLU A 467 17.32 -1.80 0.51
CA GLU A 467 16.59 -0.87 -0.36
C GLU A 467 16.19 0.41 0.39
N MET A 468 15.80 0.30 1.65
CA MET A 468 15.55 1.46 2.52
C MET A 468 16.83 2.29 2.72
N LEU A 469 17.95 1.64 3.06
CA LEU A 469 19.21 2.33 3.35
C LEU A 469 19.82 2.98 2.10
N GLU A 470 19.71 2.32 0.94
CA GLU A 470 20.10 2.91 -0.34
C GLU A 470 19.24 4.13 -0.70
N LEU A 471 17.93 4.08 -0.42
CA LEU A 471 17.05 5.25 -0.61
C LEU A 471 17.42 6.40 0.33
N ALA A 472 17.72 6.11 1.61
CA ALA A 472 18.17 7.13 2.57
C ALA A 472 19.47 7.80 2.10
N LEU A 473 20.46 7.00 1.69
CA LEU A 473 21.72 7.51 1.16
C LEU A 473 21.49 8.34 -0.11
N ALA A 474 20.68 7.88 -1.05
CA ALA A 474 20.41 8.59 -2.29
C ALA A 474 19.72 9.94 -2.07
N ILE A 475 18.72 10.01 -1.19
CA ILE A 475 18.07 11.27 -0.80
C ILE A 475 19.10 12.21 -0.17
N ASN A 476 19.94 11.72 0.74
CA ASN A 476 20.97 12.52 1.38
C ASN A 476 22.00 13.08 0.37
N LEU A 477 22.50 12.23 -0.54
CA LEU A 477 23.42 12.63 -1.62
C LEU A 477 22.79 13.70 -2.51
N GLU A 478 21.53 13.50 -2.91
CA GLU A 478 20.78 14.44 -3.76
C GLU A 478 20.61 15.80 -3.10
N GLN A 479 20.13 15.84 -1.85
CA GLN A 479 19.93 17.09 -1.10
C GLN A 479 21.25 17.84 -0.86
N ALA A 480 22.38 17.13 -0.79
CA ALA A 480 23.70 17.72 -0.67
C ALA A 480 24.31 18.16 -2.02
N GLY A 481 23.63 17.93 -3.15
CA GLY A 481 24.17 18.23 -4.48
C GLY A 481 25.25 17.24 -4.95
N LEU A 482 25.41 16.10 -4.29
CA LEU A 482 26.46 15.10 -4.54
C LEU A 482 25.91 13.91 -5.34
N VAL A 483 25.12 14.17 -6.37
CA VAL A 483 24.46 13.13 -7.18
C VAL A 483 25.48 12.23 -7.88
N ASN A 484 26.64 12.76 -8.27
CA ASN A 484 27.72 11.98 -8.89
C ASN A 484 28.18 10.81 -8.01
N ASP A 485 28.21 10.98 -6.68
CA ASP A 485 28.63 9.94 -5.74
C ASP A 485 27.71 8.71 -5.78
N ALA A 486 26.45 8.86 -6.20
CA ALA A 486 25.53 7.74 -6.34
C ALA A 486 25.90 6.82 -7.53
N PHE A 487 26.75 7.30 -8.44
CA PHE A 487 27.18 6.61 -9.66
C PHE A 487 28.69 6.32 -9.71
N ALA A 488 29.43 6.66 -8.64
CA ALA A 488 30.82 6.25 -8.50
C ALA A 488 30.96 4.72 -8.51
N ASP A 489 32.12 4.20 -8.92
CA ASP A 489 32.38 2.76 -9.03
C ASP A 489 32.19 2.03 -7.69
N ASP A 490 32.49 2.70 -6.58
CA ASP A 490 32.36 2.22 -5.20
C ASP A 490 31.02 2.63 -4.53
N SER A 491 30.08 3.21 -5.29
CA SER A 491 28.80 3.66 -4.76
C SER A 491 28.03 2.50 -4.12
N LEU A 492 27.48 2.75 -2.93
CA LEU A 492 26.60 1.79 -2.26
C LEU A 492 25.15 1.86 -2.75
N VAL A 493 24.77 2.93 -3.46
CA VAL A 493 23.47 3.05 -4.14
C VAL A 493 23.53 2.25 -5.43
N GLN A 494 23.01 1.04 -5.43
CA GLN A 494 23.07 0.09 -6.55
C GLN A 494 21.69 -0.20 -7.17
N ASN A 495 20.61 0.18 -6.47
CA ASN A 495 19.26 0.03 -6.95
C ASN A 495 19.02 0.82 -8.26
N ALA A 496 18.64 0.11 -9.32
CA ALA A 496 18.47 0.68 -10.64
C ALA A 496 17.36 1.74 -10.72
N ALA A 497 16.25 1.56 -9.99
CA ALA A 497 15.17 2.56 -10.00
C ALA A 497 15.58 3.85 -9.29
N ILE A 498 16.29 3.75 -8.15
CA ILE A 498 16.83 4.93 -7.46
C ILE A 498 17.78 5.71 -8.39
N ARG A 499 18.71 5.01 -9.04
CA ARG A 499 19.63 5.61 -10.02
C ARG A 499 18.88 6.23 -11.20
N ALA A 500 17.85 5.58 -11.73
CA ALA A 500 17.05 6.13 -12.83
C ALA A 500 16.37 7.45 -12.45
N VAL A 501 15.78 7.54 -11.25
CA VAL A 501 15.18 8.77 -10.73
C VAL A 501 16.21 9.89 -10.62
N LEU A 502 17.41 9.60 -10.10
CA LEU A 502 18.50 10.59 -10.01
C LEU A 502 18.95 11.09 -11.39
N LEU A 503 19.09 10.20 -12.39
CA LEU A 503 19.43 10.60 -13.76
C LEU A 503 18.36 11.53 -14.34
N GLN A 504 17.09 11.14 -14.24
CA GLN A 504 15.97 11.90 -14.82
C GLN A 504 15.83 13.30 -14.19
N ARG A 505 15.97 13.38 -12.87
CA ARG A 505 15.56 14.57 -12.09
C ARG A 505 16.72 15.44 -11.61
N ALA A 506 17.79 14.83 -11.12
CA ALA A 506 18.81 15.53 -10.35
C ALA A 506 20.12 15.74 -11.13
N ALA A 507 20.49 14.80 -12.00
CA ALA A 507 21.79 14.79 -12.68
C ALA A 507 22.05 16.05 -13.55
N ASN A 508 23.33 16.42 -13.64
CA ASN A 508 23.83 17.42 -14.59
C ASN A 508 24.17 16.78 -15.95
N ALA A 509 24.54 17.60 -16.94
CA ALA A 509 24.87 17.13 -18.29
C ALA A 509 26.05 16.15 -18.29
N ASP A 510 27.12 16.44 -17.54
CA ASP A 510 28.34 15.62 -17.51
C ASP A 510 28.09 14.22 -16.97
N LEU A 511 27.32 14.10 -15.88
CA LEU A 511 26.94 12.80 -15.32
C LEU A 511 26.09 12.02 -16.32
N LEU A 512 25.10 12.66 -16.95
CA LEU A 512 24.25 12.00 -17.94
C LEU A 512 25.07 11.49 -19.13
N ARG A 513 26.01 12.29 -19.64
CA ARG A 513 26.91 11.92 -20.72
C ARG A 513 27.82 10.76 -20.33
N ALA A 514 28.42 10.82 -19.13
CA ALA A 514 29.25 9.74 -18.61
C ALA A 514 28.47 8.42 -18.49
N GLN A 515 27.25 8.45 -17.95
CA GLN A 515 26.42 7.24 -17.80
C GLN A 515 25.88 6.71 -19.13
N ALA A 516 25.61 7.58 -20.12
CA ALA A 516 25.25 7.15 -21.47
C ALA A 516 26.38 6.37 -22.16
N GLN A 517 27.64 6.73 -21.88
CA GLN A 517 28.83 6.10 -22.47
C GLN A 517 29.32 4.88 -21.68
N ASN A 518 28.98 4.78 -20.40
CA ASN A 518 29.50 3.76 -19.49
C ASN A 518 29.01 2.35 -19.86
N GLN A 519 29.88 1.52 -20.45
CA GLN A 519 29.57 0.15 -20.84
C GLN A 519 29.31 -0.80 -19.66
N ALA A 520 29.76 -0.48 -18.45
CA ALA A 520 29.48 -1.26 -17.25
C ALA A 520 28.04 -1.01 -16.72
N THR A 521 27.39 0.06 -17.18
CA THR A 521 26.00 0.38 -16.80
C THR A 521 25.01 -0.44 -17.63
N GLY A 522 23.96 -0.97 -16.98
CA GLY A 522 22.92 -1.73 -17.67
C GLY A 522 22.24 -0.91 -18.78
N GLY A 523 21.89 -1.57 -19.89
CA GLY A 523 21.35 -0.92 -21.10
C GLY A 523 20.25 0.12 -20.83
N ALA A 524 19.25 -0.24 -20.02
CA ALA A 524 18.13 0.64 -19.68
C ALA A 524 18.55 1.92 -18.92
N LEU A 525 19.58 1.85 -18.06
CA LEU A 525 20.09 3.03 -17.36
C LEU A 525 20.87 3.94 -18.30
N ARG A 526 21.64 3.37 -19.24
CA ARG A 526 22.33 4.15 -20.29
C ARG A 526 21.34 4.86 -21.19
N ASP A 527 20.28 4.15 -21.61
CA ASP A 527 19.21 4.73 -22.43
C ASP A 527 18.46 5.83 -21.68
N THR A 528 18.22 5.65 -20.37
CA THR A 528 17.62 6.68 -19.51
C THR A 528 18.52 7.92 -19.40
N ALA A 529 19.83 7.73 -19.24
CA ALA A 529 20.79 8.82 -19.18
C ALA A 529 20.84 9.59 -20.51
N LEU A 530 20.97 8.86 -21.63
CA LEU A 530 21.05 9.45 -22.97
C LEU A 530 19.75 10.16 -23.35
N TYR A 531 18.59 9.56 -23.09
CA TYR A 531 17.31 10.20 -23.33
C TYR A 531 17.19 11.51 -22.54
N THR A 532 17.53 11.48 -21.25
CA THR A 532 17.45 12.67 -20.39
C THR A 532 18.41 13.75 -20.85
N LEU A 533 19.63 13.39 -21.24
CA LEU A 533 20.64 14.31 -21.80
C LEU A 533 20.09 15.03 -23.04
N LEU A 534 19.75 14.26 -24.07
CA LEU A 534 19.29 14.80 -25.35
C LEU A 534 18.01 15.62 -25.21
N TYR A 535 17.08 15.16 -24.37
CA TYR A 535 15.85 15.90 -24.12
C TYR A 535 16.13 17.25 -23.47
N LYS A 536 16.93 17.28 -22.40
CA LYS A 536 17.25 18.53 -21.68
C LYS A 536 18.12 19.45 -22.52
N GLU A 537 19.09 18.96 -23.28
CA GLU A 537 19.91 19.79 -24.15
C GLU A 537 19.09 20.48 -25.23
N LEU A 538 18.24 19.72 -25.94
CA LEU A 538 17.38 20.24 -26.99
C LEU A 538 16.38 21.28 -26.45
N THR A 539 15.81 21.04 -25.27
CA THR A 539 14.74 21.88 -24.71
C THR A 539 15.25 23.06 -23.89
N ARG A 540 16.50 23.03 -23.42
CA ARG A 540 17.12 24.09 -22.60
C ARG A 540 18.17 24.90 -23.37
N SER A 541 18.12 24.84 -24.69
CA SER A 541 18.95 25.63 -25.62
C SER A 541 20.45 25.30 -25.58
N HIS A 542 20.83 24.09 -25.16
CA HIS A 542 22.21 23.58 -25.30
C HIS A 542 22.37 22.87 -26.65
N TYR A 543 22.05 23.58 -27.73
CA TYR A 543 21.95 22.98 -29.07
C TYR A 543 23.30 22.45 -29.59
N ALA A 544 24.41 23.11 -29.23
CA ALA A 544 25.75 22.66 -29.62
C ALA A 544 26.07 21.27 -29.03
N ASP A 545 25.76 21.09 -27.74
CA ASP A 545 25.98 19.84 -27.03
C ASP A 545 25.03 18.75 -27.56
N PHE A 546 23.75 19.08 -27.77
CA PHE A 546 22.80 18.16 -28.42
C PHE A 546 23.31 17.63 -29.77
N LEU A 547 23.84 18.51 -30.62
CA LEU A 547 24.37 18.12 -31.93
C LEU A 547 25.57 17.17 -31.82
N ALA A 548 26.40 17.33 -30.78
CA ALA A 548 27.52 16.44 -30.50
C ALA A 548 27.04 15.10 -29.91
N ASP A 549 26.18 15.14 -28.89
CA ASP A 549 25.76 13.96 -28.13
C ASP A 549 24.72 13.11 -28.84
N THR A 550 24.01 13.64 -29.86
CA THR A 550 23.16 12.80 -30.74
C THR A 550 23.97 11.69 -31.42
N ALA A 551 25.29 11.84 -31.58
CA ALA A 551 26.16 10.78 -32.10
C ALA A 551 26.26 9.55 -31.17
N LEU A 552 25.88 9.69 -29.89
CA LEU A 552 25.81 8.58 -28.94
C LEU A 552 24.62 7.65 -29.24
N VAL A 553 23.63 8.11 -30.01
CA VAL A 553 22.56 7.27 -30.53
C VAL A 553 23.11 6.43 -31.69
N SER A 554 23.46 5.18 -31.41
CA SER A 554 24.11 4.27 -32.36
C SER A 554 23.30 2.99 -32.58
N GLY A 555 23.55 2.31 -33.72
CA GLY A 555 22.92 1.03 -34.05
C GLY A 555 21.39 1.13 -34.19
N THR A 556 20.67 0.18 -33.60
CA THR A 556 19.20 0.22 -33.50
C THR A 556 18.83 0.89 -32.17
N PRO A 557 18.37 2.15 -32.19
CA PRO A 557 18.08 2.88 -30.96
C PRO A 557 16.87 2.30 -30.22
N ALA A 558 16.92 2.37 -28.89
CA ALA A 558 15.76 2.11 -28.04
C ALA A 558 14.59 3.05 -28.42
N ASP A 559 13.36 2.59 -28.22
CA ASP A 559 12.15 3.33 -28.64
C ASP A 559 12.12 4.79 -28.18
N PRO A 560 12.48 5.14 -26.92
CA PRO A 560 12.48 6.53 -26.46
C PRO A 560 13.49 7.43 -27.19
N LEU A 561 14.55 6.86 -27.77
CA LEU A 561 15.62 7.60 -28.44
C LEU A 561 15.34 7.87 -29.93
N LYS A 562 14.43 7.09 -30.54
CA LYS A 562 14.08 7.19 -31.96
C LYS A 562 13.71 8.62 -32.40
N PRO A 563 12.93 9.41 -31.62
CA PRO A 563 12.56 10.76 -32.04
C PRO A 563 13.74 11.70 -32.28
N PHE A 564 14.87 11.53 -31.58
CA PHE A 564 16.03 12.42 -31.73
C PHE A 564 16.81 12.23 -33.04
N VAL A 565 16.64 11.08 -33.69
CA VAL A 565 17.30 10.73 -34.97
C VAL A 565 16.32 10.55 -36.12
N ALA A 566 15.03 10.77 -35.87
CA ALA A 566 13.99 10.69 -36.89
C ALA A 566 14.11 11.83 -37.91
N ALA A 567 13.78 11.53 -39.17
CA ALA A 567 13.67 12.54 -40.21
C ALA A 567 12.54 13.54 -39.91
N GLY A 568 12.68 14.76 -40.41
CA GLY A 568 11.60 15.75 -40.37
C GLY A 568 10.35 15.24 -41.08
N ALA A 569 9.19 15.52 -40.51
CA ALA A 569 7.91 15.02 -41.02
C ALA A 569 6.82 16.09 -40.94
N LYS A 570 5.79 15.91 -41.76
CA LYS A 570 4.56 16.71 -41.69
C LYS A 570 3.67 16.17 -40.56
N ASN A 571 3.29 17.04 -39.63
CA ASN A 571 2.40 16.67 -38.54
C ASN A 571 0.93 16.57 -39.01
N GLU A 572 0.05 16.09 -38.12
CA GLU A 572 -1.40 15.95 -38.38
C GLU A 572 -2.10 17.28 -38.69
N ASP A 573 -1.55 18.40 -38.20
CA ASP A 573 -2.05 19.74 -38.51
C ASP A 573 -1.64 20.22 -39.91
N GLY A 574 -0.75 19.50 -40.58
CA GLY A 574 -0.26 19.79 -41.92
C GLY A 574 0.95 20.73 -41.97
N TYR A 575 1.63 20.95 -40.84
CA TYR A 575 2.86 21.73 -40.77
C TYR A 575 4.08 20.80 -40.87
N THR A 576 4.99 21.12 -41.79
CA THR A 576 6.22 20.32 -42.00
C THR A 576 7.28 20.73 -40.99
N CYS A 577 7.67 19.85 -40.08
CA CYS A 577 8.71 20.12 -39.10
C CYS A 577 10.09 19.61 -39.57
N LEU A 578 11.13 20.30 -39.08
CA LEU A 578 12.53 19.90 -39.21
C LEU A 578 12.81 18.63 -38.37
N SER A 579 13.90 17.90 -38.68
CA SER A 579 14.39 16.84 -37.79
C SER A 579 14.89 17.43 -36.47
N ALA A 580 15.00 16.65 -35.39
CA ALA A 580 15.50 17.18 -34.10
C ALA A 580 16.92 17.79 -34.24
N ARG A 581 17.78 17.18 -35.05
CA ARG A 581 19.12 17.71 -35.38
C ARG A 581 19.05 19.04 -36.12
N ASP A 582 18.17 19.16 -37.11
CA ASP A 582 18.00 20.40 -37.87
C ASP A 582 17.36 21.52 -37.02
N ILE A 583 16.42 21.18 -36.12
CA ILE A 583 15.88 22.13 -35.13
C ILE A 583 17.02 22.72 -34.32
N ALA A 584 17.89 21.88 -33.76
CA ALA A 584 19.02 22.32 -32.96
C ALA A 584 20.00 23.19 -33.78
N ALA A 585 20.37 22.76 -34.98
CA ALA A 585 21.26 23.52 -35.85
C ALA A 585 20.69 24.90 -36.23
N THR A 586 19.40 24.97 -36.58
CA THR A 586 18.71 26.22 -36.89
C THR A 586 18.65 27.16 -35.68
N LEU A 587 18.25 26.65 -34.51
CA LEU A 587 18.11 27.47 -33.30
C LEU A 587 19.47 27.85 -32.68
N GLN A 588 20.53 27.09 -32.94
CA GLN A 588 21.89 27.49 -32.58
C GLN A 588 22.34 28.73 -33.37
N GLN A 589 22.02 28.79 -34.67
CA GLN A 589 22.38 29.92 -35.52
C GLN A 589 21.49 31.14 -35.26
N ASN A 590 20.19 30.91 -35.08
CA ASN A 590 19.22 31.95 -34.78
C ASN A 590 18.21 31.44 -33.72
N PRO A 591 18.41 31.81 -32.44
CA PRO A 591 17.51 31.40 -31.36
C PRO A 591 16.06 31.89 -31.51
N ALA A 592 15.83 32.91 -32.35
CA ALA A 592 14.51 33.45 -32.65
C ALA A 592 13.90 32.90 -33.95
N ASP A 593 14.52 31.89 -34.58
CA ASP A 593 14.06 31.37 -35.86
C ASP A 593 12.61 30.85 -35.78
N PRO A 594 11.68 31.42 -36.59
CA PRO A 594 10.27 31.09 -36.49
C PRO A 594 9.94 29.62 -36.72
N LYS A 595 10.66 28.99 -37.67
CA LYS A 595 10.47 27.60 -38.04
C LYS A 595 11.00 26.69 -36.95
N GLY A 596 12.22 26.94 -36.49
CA GLY A 596 12.87 26.21 -35.40
C GLY A 596 12.04 26.22 -34.13
N LEU A 597 11.53 27.39 -33.70
CA LEU A 597 10.73 27.53 -32.48
C LEU A 597 9.40 26.77 -32.56
N ASN A 598 8.69 26.87 -33.68
CA ASN A 598 7.47 26.11 -33.91
C ASN A 598 7.75 24.60 -33.92
N CYS A 599 8.82 24.16 -34.59
CA CYS A 599 9.20 22.75 -34.67
C CYS A 599 9.62 22.18 -33.31
N LEU A 600 10.37 22.94 -32.49
CA LEU A 600 10.74 22.53 -31.14
C LEU A 600 9.51 22.38 -30.23
N ALA A 601 8.59 23.34 -30.28
CA ALA A 601 7.34 23.26 -29.55
C ALA A 601 6.51 22.04 -29.97
N ASP A 602 6.54 21.68 -31.25
CA ASP A 602 5.83 20.51 -31.74
C ASP A 602 6.54 19.19 -31.45
N PHE A 603 7.88 19.17 -31.43
CA PHE A 603 8.67 18.03 -30.96
C PHE A 603 8.28 17.67 -29.52
N VAL A 604 8.27 18.64 -28.61
CA VAL A 604 7.88 18.44 -27.20
C VAL A 604 6.41 18.02 -27.07
N ARG A 605 5.53 18.45 -27.96
CA ARG A 605 4.13 18.04 -27.96
C ARG A 605 3.95 16.58 -28.39
N LEU A 606 4.62 16.18 -29.46
CA LEU A 606 4.53 14.82 -30.01
C LEU A 606 5.32 13.81 -29.16
N HIS A 607 6.36 14.31 -28.50
CA HIS A 607 7.25 13.56 -27.63
C HIS A 607 7.35 14.31 -26.29
N PRO A 608 6.29 14.28 -25.46
CA PRO A 608 6.34 14.87 -24.13
C PRO A 608 7.47 14.25 -23.30
N PRO A 609 7.98 14.98 -22.29
CA PRO A 609 9.05 14.46 -21.46
C PRO A 609 8.61 13.13 -20.84
N ALA A 610 9.48 12.13 -20.86
CA ALA A 610 9.22 10.88 -20.14
C ALA A 610 8.85 11.17 -18.69
N ALA A 611 7.94 10.35 -18.14
CA ALA A 611 7.52 10.45 -16.76
C ALA A 611 8.77 10.48 -15.85
N GLY A 612 8.91 11.54 -15.05
CA GLY A 612 10.08 11.71 -14.21
C GLY A 612 10.94 12.94 -14.53
N ILE A 613 11.03 13.42 -15.78
CA ILE A 613 11.98 14.51 -16.10
C ILE A 613 11.51 15.87 -15.59
N GLU A 614 10.25 16.21 -15.85
CA GLU A 614 9.68 17.54 -15.52
C GLU A 614 8.46 17.46 -14.59
N SER A 615 8.02 16.25 -14.22
CA SER A 615 6.89 16.07 -13.30
C SER A 615 7.33 16.26 -11.85
N ASP A 616 6.48 16.83 -11.01
CA ASP A 616 6.80 16.96 -9.59
C ASP A 616 6.77 15.58 -8.89
N PRO A 617 7.82 15.18 -8.15
CA PRO A 617 7.84 13.88 -7.46
C PRO A 617 7.05 13.89 -6.15
N VAL A 618 6.68 15.07 -5.63
CA VAL A 618 5.96 15.20 -4.37
C VAL A 618 4.47 15.35 -4.66
N PRO A 619 3.63 14.39 -4.24
CA PRO A 619 2.19 14.49 -4.44
C PRO A 619 1.60 15.75 -3.80
N PRO A 620 0.52 16.32 -4.39
CA PRO A 620 -0.14 17.49 -3.82
C PRO A 620 -0.60 17.29 -2.37
N TRP A 621 -1.05 16.08 -1.99
CA TRP A 621 -1.50 15.79 -0.63
C TRP A 621 -0.36 15.82 0.40
N VAL A 622 0.87 15.40 0.05
CA VAL A 622 2.06 15.54 0.93
C VAL A 622 2.36 17.02 1.21
N ARG A 623 2.19 17.87 0.19
CA ARG A 623 2.35 19.32 0.34
C ARG A 623 1.23 19.98 1.12
N ASN A 624 0.00 19.56 0.90
CA ASN A 624 -1.17 20.13 1.57
C ASN A 624 -1.23 19.70 3.05
N ALA A 625 -0.78 18.49 3.40
CA ALA A 625 -0.57 18.09 4.79
C ALA A 625 0.49 18.96 5.50
N SER A 626 1.42 19.55 4.74
CA SER A 626 2.45 20.46 5.23
C SER A 626 2.00 21.92 5.35
N SER A 627 0.76 22.26 4.97
CA SER A 627 0.25 23.65 5.03
C SER A 627 -0.60 23.94 6.27
N THR A 628 -1.04 22.91 7.00
CA THR A 628 -1.84 23.02 8.23
C THR A 628 -1.01 23.04 9.51
N ALA A 629 0.29 22.74 9.41
CA ALA A 629 1.29 22.95 10.44
C ALA A 629 2.59 23.42 9.76
N ALA A 630 3.50 24.07 10.47
CA ALA A 630 4.79 24.53 9.93
C ALA A 630 5.78 23.36 9.62
N THR A 631 5.29 22.27 9.04
CA THR A 631 6.05 21.07 8.69
C THR A 631 6.74 21.26 7.35
N ARG A 632 8.04 21.00 7.30
CA ARG A 632 8.80 20.98 6.04
C ARG A 632 8.31 19.81 5.18
N VAL A 633 8.21 20.03 3.87
CA VAL A 633 7.98 18.93 2.90
C VAL A 633 9.05 17.87 3.15
N PRO A 634 8.67 16.59 3.37
CA PRO A 634 9.63 15.53 3.58
C PRO A 634 10.65 15.43 2.44
N PRO A 635 11.95 15.27 2.74
CA PRO A 635 12.96 14.92 1.76
C PRO A 635 12.49 13.73 0.92
N THR A 636 12.32 13.95 -0.38
CA THR A 636 11.77 12.99 -1.35
C THR A 636 12.75 12.86 -2.50
N LEU A 637 13.04 11.63 -2.92
CA LEU A 637 13.98 11.39 -4.00
C LEU A 637 13.51 12.05 -5.30
N GLY A 638 14.41 12.81 -5.92
CA GLY A 638 14.15 13.54 -7.16
C GLY A 638 13.51 14.92 -6.95
N ALA A 639 13.26 15.34 -5.70
CA ALA A 639 12.64 16.62 -5.36
C ALA A 639 13.64 17.76 -5.20
N ALA A 640 14.94 17.47 -5.14
CA ALA A 640 15.94 18.53 -5.09
C ALA A 640 16.01 19.25 -6.45
N PRO A 641 16.48 20.52 -6.48
CA PRO A 641 16.69 21.21 -7.75
C PRO A 641 17.59 20.42 -8.71
N SER A 642 17.14 20.26 -9.95
CA SER A 642 17.93 19.69 -11.04
C SER A 642 19.28 20.40 -11.18
N GLN A 643 20.38 19.65 -11.22
CA GLN A 643 21.72 20.21 -11.46
C GLN A 643 21.98 20.48 -12.96
N PHE A 644 21.09 20.04 -13.84
CA PHE A 644 21.14 20.39 -15.25
C PHE A 644 20.71 21.85 -15.46
N ALA A 645 21.58 22.67 -16.06
CA ALA A 645 21.36 24.09 -16.26
C ALA A 645 20.21 24.40 -17.24
N GLY A 646 19.44 25.43 -16.93
CA GLY A 646 18.29 25.88 -17.72
C GLY A 646 16.95 25.48 -17.10
N LYS A 647 15.89 26.19 -17.52
CA LYS A 647 14.53 26.00 -17.00
C LYS A 647 13.78 24.95 -17.82
N PRO A 648 12.77 24.27 -17.24
CA PRO A 648 11.84 23.45 -18.00
C PRO A 648 11.26 24.23 -19.21
N TYR A 649 11.11 23.55 -20.34
CA TYR A 649 10.69 24.21 -21.58
C TYR A 649 9.18 24.44 -21.64
N GLU A 650 8.80 25.67 -21.99
CA GLU A 650 7.41 26.09 -22.13
C GLU A 650 7.10 26.32 -23.61
N ARG A 651 6.28 25.44 -24.20
CA ARG A 651 5.86 25.53 -25.61
C ARG A 651 5.18 26.87 -25.94
N MET A 652 4.42 27.42 -24.98
CA MET A 652 3.72 28.70 -25.16
C MET A 652 4.68 29.84 -25.48
N SER A 653 5.85 29.88 -24.83
CA SER A 653 6.85 30.94 -25.01
C SER A 653 7.38 30.97 -26.45
N SER A 654 7.60 29.81 -27.06
CA SER A 654 8.00 29.69 -28.46
C SER A 654 6.92 30.19 -29.41
N TYR A 655 5.65 29.79 -29.21
CA TYR A 655 4.56 30.27 -30.06
C TYR A 655 4.38 31.80 -29.95
N VAL A 656 4.50 32.36 -28.74
CA VAL A 656 4.39 33.82 -28.52
C VAL A 656 5.53 34.58 -29.21
N ALA A 657 6.76 34.07 -29.17
CA ALA A 657 7.88 34.67 -29.88
C ALA A 657 7.63 34.71 -31.41
N VAL A 658 7.16 33.60 -31.98
CA VAL A 658 6.85 33.51 -33.42
C VAL A 658 5.69 34.44 -33.81
N MET A 659 4.66 34.54 -32.98
CA MET A 659 3.53 35.45 -33.23
C MET A 659 3.97 36.93 -33.25
N ALA A 660 4.95 37.28 -32.41
CA ALA A 660 5.47 38.65 -32.27
C ALA A 660 6.42 39.06 -33.41
N ASP A 661 7.11 38.10 -34.04
CA ASP A 661 8.00 38.38 -35.17
C ASP A 661 7.20 38.78 -36.41
N THR A 662 7.29 40.05 -36.82
CA THR A 662 6.58 40.57 -37.99
C THR A 662 7.21 40.16 -39.32
N GLN A 663 8.47 39.71 -39.30
CA GLN A 663 9.23 39.28 -40.48
C GLN A 663 9.15 37.77 -40.71
N ALA A 664 8.63 37.01 -39.74
CA ALA A 664 8.42 35.57 -39.86
C ALA A 664 7.52 35.23 -41.06
N ASN A 665 7.80 34.07 -41.68
CA ASN A 665 6.99 33.55 -42.78
C ASN A 665 5.49 33.53 -42.37
N PRO A 666 4.57 33.99 -43.23
CA PRO A 666 3.14 34.02 -42.91
C PRO A 666 2.59 32.68 -42.42
N ASN A 667 3.09 31.56 -42.95
CA ASN A 667 2.68 30.23 -42.52
C ASN A 667 3.17 29.88 -41.11
N ASP A 668 4.37 30.29 -40.74
CA ASP A 668 4.93 30.03 -39.41
C ASP A 668 4.18 30.85 -38.34
N ARG A 669 3.86 32.12 -38.64
CA ARG A 669 3.02 32.95 -37.76
C ARG A 669 1.60 32.40 -37.63
N ALA A 670 0.96 32.05 -38.75
CA ALA A 670 -0.39 31.49 -38.74
C ALA A 670 -0.45 30.18 -37.94
N TYR A 671 0.56 29.32 -38.09
CA TYR A 671 0.68 28.10 -37.32
C TYR A 671 0.89 28.35 -35.82
N ALA A 672 1.74 29.32 -35.45
CA ALA A 672 1.97 29.69 -34.06
C ALA A 672 0.69 30.19 -33.37
N PHE A 673 -0.09 31.06 -34.01
CA PHE A 673 -1.40 31.49 -33.50
C PHE A 673 -2.33 30.30 -33.27
N TYR A 674 -2.41 29.40 -34.24
CA TYR A 674 -3.22 28.20 -34.15
C TYR A 674 -2.83 27.32 -32.96
N ARG A 675 -1.54 27.05 -32.78
CA ARG A 675 -1.04 26.20 -31.70
C ARG A 675 -1.16 26.87 -30.33
N ALA A 676 -0.89 28.17 -30.21
CA ALA A 676 -1.06 28.92 -28.97
C ALA A 676 -2.51 28.88 -28.46
N ILE A 677 -3.50 28.94 -29.35
CA ILE A 677 -4.91 28.80 -28.97
C ILE A 677 -5.25 27.35 -28.60
N LYS A 678 -4.72 26.38 -29.35
CA LYS A 678 -4.90 24.94 -29.07
C LYS A 678 -4.30 24.49 -27.75
N CYS A 679 -3.36 25.24 -27.16
CA CYS A 679 -2.86 25.00 -25.80
C CYS A 679 -3.95 25.01 -24.72
N TYR A 680 -5.11 25.58 -25.01
CA TYR A 680 -6.23 25.68 -24.07
C TYR A 680 -7.35 24.68 -24.34
N ALA A 681 -7.24 23.85 -25.39
CA ALA A 681 -8.27 22.88 -25.74
C ALA A 681 -7.91 21.48 -25.23
N PRO A 682 -8.86 20.70 -24.67
CA PRO A 682 -10.28 21.02 -24.47
C PRO A 682 -10.61 21.63 -23.10
N ALA A 683 -9.68 21.61 -22.15
CA ALA A 683 -9.96 21.90 -20.73
C ALA A 683 -10.12 23.39 -20.38
N GLY A 684 -9.79 24.29 -21.31
CA GLY A 684 -9.80 25.75 -21.09
C GLY A 684 -8.59 26.29 -20.30
N ALA A 685 -7.70 25.41 -19.81
CA ALA A 685 -6.48 25.74 -19.09
C ALA A 685 -5.23 25.56 -19.98
N ASN A 686 -4.16 26.29 -19.70
CA ASN A 686 -2.92 26.23 -20.49
C ASN A 686 -2.14 24.92 -20.26
N GLU A 687 -2.10 24.05 -21.26
CA GLU A 687 -1.32 22.80 -21.26
C GLU A 687 0.09 22.95 -21.89
N CYS A 688 0.46 24.16 -22.32
CA CYS A 688 1.73 24.44 -23.00
C CYS A 688 2.83 24.98 -22.07
N GLY A 689 2.58 25.07 -20.77
CA GLY A 689 3.48 25.72 -19.81
C GLY A 689 3.45 27.25 -19.90
N GLY A 690 4.03 27.92 -18.91
CA GLY A 690 4.00 29.38 -18.78
C GLY A 690 2.71 29.94 -18.18
N LYS A 691 2.62 31.27 -18.11
CA LYS A 691 1.49 31.97 -17.48
C LYS A 691 0.20 31.81 -18.28
N GLU A 692 -0.89 31.52 -17.57
CA GLU A 692 -2.25 31.51 -18.12
C GLU A 692 -2.58 32.88 -18.75
N VAL A 693 -3.10 32.90 -19.99
CA VAL A 693 -3.55 34.14 -20.64
C VAL A 693 -5.06 34.29 -20.62
N SER A 694 -5.55 35.52 -20.55
CA SER A 694 -7.00 35.81 -20.51
C SER A 694 -7.73 35.33 -21.77
N LYS A 695 -9.03 35.00 -21.63
CA LYS A 695 -9.89 34.70 -22.80
C LYS A 695 -9.91 35.84 -23.83
N SER A 696 -9.81 37.09 -23.39
CA SER A 696 -9.71 38.25 -24.28
C SER A 696 -8.42 38.24 -25.11
N THR A 697 -7.31 37.77 -24.54
CA THR A 697 -6.04 37.63 -25.28
C THR A 697 -6.13 36.49 -26.29
N ARG A 698 -6.71 35.34 -25.91
CA ARG A 698 -6.98 34.23 -26.84
C ARG A 698 -7.89 34.65 -27.99
N LYS A 699 -8.92 35.45 -27.70
CA LYS A 699 -9.80 36.03 -28.73
C LYS A 699 -9.03 36.90 -29.71
N ARG A 700 -8.15 37.79 -29.23
CA ARG A 700 -7.31 38.63 -30.10
C ARG A 700 -6.44 37.78 -31.02
N TRP A 701 -5.78 36.74 -30.48
CA TRP A 701 -5.00 35.80 -31.28
C TRP A 701 -5.83 35.10 -32.36
N PHE A 702 -7.05 34.67 -32.01
CA PHE A 702 -7.98 34.05 -32.95
C PHE A 702 -8.41 35.02 -34.05
N ASP A 703 -8.82 36.24 -33.68
CA ASP A 703 -9.23 37.27 -34.63
C ASP A 703 -8.07 37.61 -35.57
N THR A 704 -6.85 37.76 -35.06
CA THR A 704 -5.65 37.98 -35.88
C THR A 704 -5.40 36.82 -36.85
N LEU A 705 -5.50 35.57 -36.40
CA LEU A 705 -5.36 34.41 -37.28
C LEU A 705 -6.39 34.43 -38.42
N LYS A 706 -7.66 34.74 -38.09
CA LYS A 706 -8.76 34.76 -39.06
C LYS A 706 -8.68 35.91 -40.05
N THR A 707 -8.24 37.08 -39.62
CA THR A 707 -8.22 38.29 -40.47
C THR A 707 -6.92 38.42 -41.27
N ALA A 708 -5.77 38.18 -40.66
CA ALA A 708 -4.47 38.33 -41.31
C ALA A 708 -4.05 37.11 -42.14
N TYR A 709 -4.55 35.91 -41.81
CA TYR A 709 -4.18 34.66 -42.49
C TYR A 709 -5.38 33.79 -42.90
N PRO A 710 -6.46 34.34 -43.52
CA PRO A 710 -7.71 33.62 -43.80
C PRO A 710 -7.53 32.41 -44.73
N GLY A 711 -6.56 32.47 -45.64
CA GLY A 711 -6.24 31.38 -46.57
C GLY A 711 -5.42 30.24 -45.97
N SER A 712 -4.88 30.40 -44.75
CA SER A 712 -4.08 29.35 -44.14
C SER A 712 -4.96 28.16 -43.70
N PRO A 713 -4.47 26.90 -43.83
CA PRO A 713 -5.23 25.74 -43.40
C PRO A 713 -5.54 25.79 -41.90
N TRP A 714 -4.70 26.44 -41.09
CA TRP A 714 -4.89 26.56 -39.65
C TRP A 714 -5.98 27.57 -39.28
N ALA A 715 -6.08 28.69 -40.00
CA ALA A 715 -7.21 29.60 -39.85
C ALA A 715 -8.53 28.90 -40.23
N GLN A 716 -8.54 28.05 -41.25
CA GLN A 716 -9.74 27.31 -41.65
C GLN A 716 -10.11 26.22 -40.62
N LYS A 717 -9.13 25.48 -40.10
CA LYS A 717 -9.33 24.40 -39.12
C LYS A 717 -9.78 24.91 -37.75
N LEU A 718 -9.28 26.06 -37.28
CA LEU A 718 -9.58 26.55 -35.94
C LEU A 718 -10.99 27.16 -35.87
N ARG A 719 -11.90 26.48 -35.15
CA ARG A 719 -13.31 26.93 -35.04
C ARG A 719 -13.56 27.85 -33.86
N TYR A 720 -12.88 27.62 -32.73
CA TYR A 720 -13.11 28.30 -31.46
C TYR A 720 -11.79 28.75 -30.84
N TYR A 721 -11.86 29.68 -29.88
CA TYR A 721 -10.72 30.23 -29.14
C TYR A 721 -10.77 29.98 -27.63
N TRP A 722 -11.79 29.24 -27.19
CA TRP A 722 -12.06 28.91 -25.79
C TRP A 722 -12.48 27.46 -25.66
#